data_AF-A0A0W7TNS8-F1
#
_entry.id   AF-A0A0W7TNS8-F1
#
_cell.length_a   1.000
_cell.length_b   1.000
_cell.length_c   1.000
_cell.angle_alpha   90.00
_cell.angle_beta   90.00
_cell.angle_gamma   90.00
#
_symmetry.space_group_name_H-M   'P 1'
#
loop_
_entity.id
_entity.type
_entity.pdbx_description
1 polymer ?
#
loop_
_entity_poly.entity_id
_entity_poly.type
_entity_poly.pdbx_seq_one_letter_code
_entity_poly.pdbx_strand_id
1 'polypeptide(L)'
;MKKKIISCLLAITMMAAWTPPVFASEEGPAVAVWVSKVNASDSGMEKGLEQQTPLQFRMDDGVNISNLITVEENNTYQTMDGFGASITEASAHLYQTELSNQQQISMMTALFDKETGIGLSMLRQPIGATDHCVAPYTFASSEQADSLPGFDFSHELKEIFPTVEDALAVEPGRVKVMASCWSPPGWMKQNGSELGMYNNVKGTLKTSKYQAYANYITKFIQNYESRGIDIYAITPNNEPDHASYDWPALPMSHTQAQTLVADYLRPTLTQNGIDAKILCWDHSYTTTNYREGSYPLEFYEDADARNAVDGSAWHWYEGDEEVMSVVHKEYPSKDIWFTEGSGGEWGFPKWKTAFLNQSSCVINIARNWSKSIIFWNLALDENGGPDYYYDVNQGHNSTNRGLVTIDTQTGNWEYNVDYYTLGHVSKFVDPGAVRIDSTSLDGNIETVAFKNPDGGKVLVLANLQDAAQTVKIRWGDRSMTYTMLPESLVTMTWSGTQTGTDTEPIWFNNLENNTNYSAGTGASVSPAASTANLGGSNGIKLTTTANGDPGTASQCATITPQESASVDGSPYQYLTFSVKDMVNPGSCTVKVTFVDMNGNESSAWSHEKTVYENWTRVWVPVGGALGFDRTHIAQIRLGFYWKGDYYIDDIAFCNGYSDGIPPLSNNLVSNASFEDDGSAVAQPKGWHFEGANPESTYLEKNSNSASGRFHVVHYSPQTHDAYTWQTIYDLPNGTYTLRAMVQSGGGQTQNKILATDFGATEMSVDIPVSTPWVQVEIDNIQVTNGKCTVGFYTEGNSGDWSCVDNIEFFPASSG
;
A
#
# COMPACT_ATOMS: atom_id res chain seq x y z
N MET A 1 93.77 0.51 17.92
CA MET A 1 93.83 -0.64 18.86
C MET A 1 92.59 -1.49 18.60
N LYS A 2 92.64 -2.64 17.92
CA LYS A 2 93.04 -4.01 18.36
C LYS A 2 92.37 -4.52 19.66
N LYS A 3 91.69 -5.68 19.48
CA LYS A 3 91.25 -6.77 20.40
C LYS A 3 89.85 -6.60 21.02
N LYS A 4 88.84 -7.45 20.75
CA LYS A 4 88.61 -8.92 20.82
C LYS A 4 88.36 -9.49 22.25
N ILE A 5 87.10 -9.94 22.43
CA ILE A 5 86.58 -11.16 23.11
C ILE A 5 86.51 -11.16 24.66
N ILE A 6 85.32 -11.43 25.23
CA ILE A 6 84.93 -12.68 25.94
C ILE A 6 83.42 -12.64 26.30
N SER A 7 82.77 -13.77 26.05
CA SER A 7 81.35 -14.12 26.24
C SER A 7 80.94 -14.37 27.70
N CYS A 8 79.65 -14.26 28.00
CA CYS A 8 78.93 -15.19 28.89
C CYS A 8 77.43 -15.20 28.57
N LEU A 9 76.89 -16.41 28.36
CA LEU A 9 75.48 -16.71 28.14
C LEU A 9 74.64 -16.39 29.39
N LEU A 10 73.41 -15.90 29.18
CA LEU A 10 72.27 -16.22 30.04
C LEU A 10 71.07 -16.53 29.14
N ALA A 11 70.53 -17.75 29.27
CA ALA A 11 69.31 -18.16 28.61
C ALA A 11 68.11 -17.48 29.29
N ILE A 12 67.31 -16.76 28.52
CA ILE A 12 65.98 -16.31 28.91
C ILE A 12 65.00 -16.88 27.89
N THR A 13 64.12 -17.75 28.37
CA THR A 13 62.96 -18.29 27.66
C THR A 13 61.99 -17.17 27.29
N MET A 14 61.82 -16.91 25.99
CA MET A 14 60.70 -16.10 25.48
C MET A 14 59.44 -16.98 25.46
N MET A 15 58.51 -16.71 26.38
CA MET A 15 57.09 -16.99 26.13
C MET A 15 56.57 -15.90 25.21
N ALA A 16 56.38 -16.23 23.94
CA ALA A 16 55.58 -15.40 23.04
C ALA A 16 54.11 -15.60 23.43
N ALA A 17 53.50 -14.59 24.06
CA ALA A 17 52.06 -14.52 24.21
C ALA A 17 51.46 -14.36 22.81
N TRP A 18 50.83 -15.42 22.31
CA TRP A 18 50.04 -15.37 21.09
C TRP A 18 48.70 -14.72 21.44
N THR A 19 48.60 -13.40 21.29
CA THR A 19 47.30 -12.75 21.23
C THR A 19 46.70 -13.07 19.86
N PRO A 20 45.55 -13.76 19.76
CA PRO A 20 44.89 -13.92 18.48
C PRO A 20 44.57 -12.53 17.92
N PRO A 21 44.58 -12.34 16.60
CA PRO A 21 44.13 -11.08 16.02
C PRO A 21 42.67 -10.90 16.43
N VAL A 22 42.39 -9.83 17.17
CA VAL A 22 41.03 -9.31 17.30
C VAL A 22 40.69 -8.83 15.90
N PHE A 23 39.94 -9.63 15.14
CA PHE A 23 39.22 -9.11 13.99
C PHE A 23 38.25 -8.08 14.56
N ALA A 24 38.58 -6.79 14.42
CA ALA A 24 37.58 -5.75 14.58
C ALA A 24 36.48 -6.08 13.56
N SER A 25 35.30 -6.49 14.04
CA SER A 25 34.13 -6.53 13.17
C SER A 25 33.99 -5.14 12.59
N GLU A 26 33.99 -4.98 11.27
CA GLU A 26 33.67 -3.69 10.65
C GLU A 26 32.34 -3.20 11.24
N GLU A 27 32.40 -2.11 12.01
CA GLU A 27 31.21 -1.51 12.59
C GLU A 27 30.37 -0.94 11.44
N GLY A 28 29.14 -1.42 11.30
CA GLY A 28 28.17 -0.90 10.35
C GLY A 28 27.63 0.47 10.80
N PRO A 29 26.62 1.02 10.10
CA PRO A 29 26.06 2.31 10.49
C PRO A 29 25.39 2.26 11.86
N ALA A 30 25.46 3.42 12.54
CA ALA A 30 24.74 3.68 13.77
C ALA A 30 23.23 3.75 13.52
N VAL A 31 22.45 3.24 14.47
CA VAL A 31 20.99 3.25 14.42
C VAL A 31 20.44 4.03 15.60
N ALA A 32 19.79 5.15 15.33
CA ALA A 32 19.06 5.90 16.35
C ALA A 32 17.71 5.25 16.61
N VAL A 33 17.28 5.19 17.88
CA VAL A 33 16.07 4.47 18.30
C VAL A 33 15.22 5.39 19.16
N TRP A 34 13.92 5.47 18.88
CA TRP A 34 12.93 6.20 19.68
C TRP A 34 11.81 5.26 20.09
N VAL A 35 11.33 5.40 21.32
CA VAL A 35 10.35 4.47 21.91
C VAL A 35 9.18 5.23 22.52
N SER A 36 7.96 4.75 22.25
CA SER A 36 6.76 5.10 23.00
C SER A 36 6.17 3.87 23.70
N LYS A 37 5.69 4.08 24.92
CA LYS A 37 5.01 3.09 25.75
C LYS A 37 4.08 3.82 26.72
N VAL A 38 2.82 3.39 26.77
CA VAL A 38 1.82 3.90 27.72
C VAL A 38 2.20 3.52 29.15
N ASN A 39 1.98 4.44 30.09
CA ASN A 39 2.28 4.22 31.51
C ASN A 39 1.36 3.19 32.18
N ALA A 40 1.80 2.67 33.32
CA ALA A 40 1.06 1.67 34.07
C ALA A 40 -0.31 2.13 34.59
N SER A 41 -0.54 3.46 34.69
CA SER A 41 -1.84 4.03 35.08
C SER A 41 -2.81 4.23 33.92
N ASP A 42 -2.40 3.94 32.68
CA ASP A 42 -3.22 4.04 31.47
C ASP A 42 -3.78 5.47 31.24
N SER A 43 -2.96 6.47 31.55
CA SER A 43 -3.36 7.89 31.56
C SER A 43 -2.33 8.81 30.90
N GLY A 44 -1.38 8.25 30.16
CA GLY A 44 -0.27 8.99 29.56
C GLY A 44 0.87 8.07 29.13
N MET A 45 2.01 8.66 28.78
CA MET A 45 3.20 7.92 28.36
C MET A 45 4.17 7.66 29.53
N GLU A 46 4.69 6.43 29.63
CA GLU A 46 5.92 6.13 30.38
C GLU A 46 7.14 6.56 29.58
N LYS A 47 7.10 6.26 28.27
CA LYS A 47 8.03 6.75 27.26
C LYS A 47 7.20 7.34 26.13
N GLY A 48 7.52 8.55 25.68
CA GLY A 48 6.81 9.20 24.59
C GLY A 48 7.82 9.79 23.62
N LEU A 49 8.02 9.12 22.48
CA LEU A 49 9.07 9.43 21.50
C LEU A 49 10.46 9.60 22.15
N GLU A 50 10.74 8.80 23.17
CA GLU A 50 11.96 8.93 23.97
C GLU A 50 13.15 8.33 23.21
N GLN A 51 14.17 9.14 22.93
CA GLN A 51 15.39 8.67 22.29
C GLN A 51 16.18 7.73 23.22
N GLN A 52 16.55 6.56 22.71
CA GLN A 52 17.33 5.55 23.40
C GLN A 52 18.82 5.62 23.02
N THR A 53 19.64 4.84 23.72
CA THR A 53 21.05 4.66 23.33
C THR A 53 21.11 4.07 21.91
N PRO A 54 21.87 4.69 20.98
CA PRO A 54 21.98 4.18 19.63
C PRO A 54 22.55 2.76 19.57
N LEU A 55 22.06 1.98 18.61
CA LEU A 55 22.58 0.66 18.27
C LEU A 55 23.56 0.75 17.10
N GLN A 56 24.13 -0.39 16.72
CA GLN A 56 25.06 -0.51 15.60
C GLN A 56 24.75 -1.77 14.81
N PHE A 57 24.64 -1.63 13.50
CA PHE A 57 24.65 -2.78 12.61
C PHE A 57 26.01 -3.48 12.63
N ARG A 58 25.99 -4.80 12.48
CA ARG A 58 27.18 -5.64 12.30
C ARG A 58 26.96 -6.55 11.11
N MET A 59 28.01 -7.19 10.62
CA MET A 59 27.85 -8.26 9.64
C MET A 59 26.88 -9.31 10.17
N ASP A 60 25.95 -9.74 9.30
CA ASP A 60 24.97 -10.77 9.65
C ASP A 60 25.70 -12.08 9.96
N ASP A 61 25.29 -12.74 11.04
CA ASP A 61 25.85 -14.02 11.47
C ASP A 61 25.26 -15.22 10.72
N GLY A 62 24.35 -15.00 9.77
CA GLY A 62 23.65 -16.02 9.00
C GLY A 62 22.54 -16.74 9.80
N VAL A 63 22.32 -16.40 11.07
CA VAL A 63 21.33 -17.07 11.92
C VAL A 63 19.97 -16.41 11.76
N ASN A 64 19.00 -17.15 11.23
CA ASN A 64 17.60 -16.70 11.22
C ASN A 64 16.91 -17.06 12.55
N ILE A 65 15.99 -16.20 12.98
CA ILE A 65 15.13 -16.41 14.15
C ILE A 65 13.68 -16.19 13.73
N SER A 66 12.71 -16.66 14.53
CA SER A 66 11.29 -16.50 14.16
C SER A 66 10.87 -15.04 14.00
N ASN A 67 11.37 -14.15 14.87
CA ASN A 67 11.14 -12.71 14.80
C ASN A 67 12.22 -11.99 13.96
N LEU A 68 12.45 -12.46 12.74
CA LEU A 68 13.32 -11.81 11.77
C LEU A 68 12.55 -10.72 11.03
N ILE A 69 13.12 -9.51 10.99
CA ILE A 69 12.64 -8.37 10.23
C ILE A 69 13.68 -8.02 9.18
N THR A 70 13.40 -8.31 7.92
CA THR A 70 14.25 -7.90 6.79
C THR A 70 13.78 -6.53 6.30
N VAL A 71 14.71 -5.66 5.91
CA VAL A 71 14.45 -4.37 5.25
C VAL A 71 15.17 -4.37 3.91
N GLU A 72 14.42 -4.26 2.81
CA GLU A 72 14.94 -4.29 1.44
C GLU A 72 14.74 -2.91 0.78
N GLU A 73 15.80 -2.10 0.73
CA GLU A 73 15.69 -0.69 0.35
C GLU A 73 15.50 -0.43 -1.15
N ASN A 74 15.74 -1.46 -1.97
CA ASN A 74 15.62 -1.40 -3.42
C ASN A 74 14.20 -1.78 -3.90
N ASN A 75 13.40 -2.40 -3.04
CA ASN A 75 12.00 -2.72 -3.29
C ASN A 75 11.13 -1.53 -2.84
N THR A 76 10.82 -0.63 -3.76
CA THR A 76 10.10 0.62 -3.49
C THR A 76 8.61 0.55 -3.83
N TYR A 77 7.80 1.29 -3.10
CA TYR A 77 6.35 1.41 -3.31
C TYR A 77 5.97 2.89 -3.53
N GLN A 78 4.87 3.37 -2.94
CA GLN A 78 4.42 4.74 -3.09
C GLN A 78 5.37 5.77 -2.44
N THR A 79 5.36 6.98 -3.00
CA THR A 79 5.99 8.17 -2.40
C THR A 79 5.06 8.81 -1.38
N MET A 80 5.57 9.10 -0.19
CA MET A 80 4.84 9.70 0.92
C MET A 80 4.66 11.21 0.71
N ASP A 81 3.43 11.66 0.83
CA ASP A 81 3.07 13.07 0.70
C ASP A 81 3.18 13.84 2.00
N GLY A 82 2.77 13.24 3.12
CA GLY A 82 2.89 13.86 4.43
C GLY A 82 1.95 13.25 5.48
N PHE A 83 2.10 13.73 6.70
CA PHE A 83 1.39 13.25 7.89
C PHE A 83 0.88 14.46 8.66
N GLY A 84 -0.35 14.40 9.18
CA GLY A 84 -1.06 15.63 9.50
C GLY A 84 -2.27 15.52 10.39
N ALA A 85 -2.92 16.67 10.55
CA ALA A 85 -4.22 16.80 11.17
C ALA A 85 -5.02 17.93 10.50
N SER A 86 -6.29 18.08 10.88
CA SER A 86 -7.13 19.18 10.42
C SER A 86 -7.14 20.32 11.43
N ILE A 87 -7.00 21.55 10.95
CA ILE A 87 -7.28 22.74 11.77
C ILE A 87 -8.75 23.05 11.53
N THR A 88 -9.62 22.43 12.32
CA THR A 88 -11.05 22.75 12.32
C THR A 88 -11.29 24.12 12.96
N GLU A 89 -12.49 24.68 12.78
CA GLU A 89 -12.84 25.92 13.47
C GLU A 89 -12.77 25.74 15.00
N ALA A 90 -13.16 24.57 15.53
CA ALA A 90 -12.98 24.24 16.95
C ALA A 90 -11.52 24.37 17.40
N SER A 91 -10.59 23.73 16.68
CA SER A 91 -9.15 23.82 16.98
C SER A 91 -8.63 25.25 16.90
N ALA A 92 -9.02 25.98 15.85
CA ALA A 92 -8.54 27.34 15.63
C ALA A 92 -9.11 28.33 16.65
N HIS A 93 -10.37 28.15 17.06
CA HIS A 93 -11.01 28.97 18.08
C HIS A 93 -10.28 28.81 19.42
N LEU A 94 -10.12 27.57 19.90
CA LEU A 94 -9.41 27.29 21.17
C LEU A 94 -7.98 27.81 21.16
N TYR A 95 -7.26 27.62 20.06
CA TYR A 95 -5.91 28.14 19.88
C TYR A 95 -5.86 29.66 20.03
N GLN A 96 -6.82 30.38 19.43
CA GLN A 96 -6.84 31.83 19.42
C GLN A 96 -7.38 32.45 20.70
N THR A 97 -8.34 31.82 21.38
CA THR A 97 -9.05 32.42 22.53
C THR A 97 -8.50 31.98 23.88
N GLU A 98 -8.03 30.75 23.99
CA GLU A 98 -7.63 30.17 25.28
C GLU A 98 -6.11 30.21 25.53
N LEU A 99 -5.31 30.16 24.46
CA LEU A 99 -3.87 30.15 24.57
C LEU A 99 -3.26 31.56 24.54
N SER A 100 -2.30 31.80 25.42
CA SER A 100 -1.42 32.97 25.29
C SER A 100 -0.48 32.81 24.09
N ASN A 101 0.07 33.91 23.56
CA ASN A 101 1.05 33.86 22.47
C ASN A 101 2.23 32.90 22.72
N GLN A 102 2.67 32.77 23.98
CA GLN A 102 3.76 31.86 24.32
C GLN A 102 3.33 30.39 24.21
N GLN A 103 2.08 30.08 24.56
CA GLN A 103 1.50 28.74 24.43
C GLN A 103 1.18 28.41 22.97
N GLN A 104 0.73 29.40 22.20
CA GLN A 104 0.52 29.29 20.77
C GLN A 104 1.82 28.90 20.03
N ILE A 105 2.92 29.58 20.32
CA ILE A 105 4.24 29.27 19.76
C ILE A 105 4.71 27.88 20.21
N SER A 106 4.57 27.55 21.49
CA SER A 106 5.04 26.24 22.00
C SER A 106 4.24 25.08 21.38
N MET A 107 2.93 25.23 21.23
CA MET A 107 2.07 24.22 20.61
C MET A 107 2.41 24.02 19.13
N MET A 108 2.51 25.10 18.35
CA MET A 108 2.87 25.01 16.93
C MET A 108 4.29 24.48 16.71
N THR A 109 5.24 24.85 17.57
CA THR A 109 6.59 24.26 17.55
C THR A 109 6.52 22.75 17.81
N ALA A 110 5.80 22.31 18.84
CA ALA A 110 5.69 20.88 19.15
C ALA A 110 5.04 20.06 18.02
N LEU A 111 4.10 20.65 17.29
CA LEU A 111 3.37 19.97 16.22
C LEU A 111 4.12 20.02 14.88
N PHE A 112 4.62 21.19 14.45
CA PHE A 112 5.11 21.38 13.08
C PHE A 112 6.63 21.42 12.94
N ASP A 113 7.40 21.77 13.98
CA ASP A 113 8.87 21.85 13.88
C ASP A 113 9.46 20.44 13.71
N LYS A 114 10.32 20.27 12.71
CA LYS A 114 10.88 18.94 12.40
C LYS A 114 11.85 18.44 13.45
N GLU A 115 12.65 19.34 14.01
CA GLU A 115 13.77 18.99 14.87
C GLU A 115 13.33 18.77 16.32
N THR A 116 12.50 19.67 16.83
CA THR A 116 12.07 19.77 18.23
C THR A 116 10.63 19.31 18.44
N GLY A 117 9.79 19.31 17.41
CA GLY A 117 8.43 18.80 17.42
C GLY A 117 8.28 17.43 16.76
N ILE A 118 7.06 17.10 16.30
CA ILE A 118 6.76 15.90 15.50
C ILE A 118 6.76 16.16 13.99
N GLY A 119 6.99 17.40 13.53
CA GLY A 119 7.21 17.66 12.10
C GLY A 119 6.01 17.37 11.20
N LEU A 120 4.78 17.69 11.64
CA LEU A 120 3.59 17.58 10.79
C LEU A 120 3.84 18.27 9.43
N SER A 121 3.46 17.57 8.36
CA SER A 121 3.78 17.94 6.98
C SER A 121 2.57 17.97 6.06
N MET A 122 1.37 17.75 6.63
CA MET A 122 0.12 17.89 5.90
C MET A 122 -0.97 18.49 6.78
N LEU A 123 -1.83 19.29 6.18
CA LEU A 123 -3.05 19.82 6.78
C LEU A 123 -4.25 19.42 5.92
N ARG A 124 -5.39 19.14 6.57
CA ARG A 124 -6.69 19.04 5.90
C ARG A 124 -7.58 20.18 6.37
N GLN A 125 -8.00 21.04 5.46
CA GLN A 125 -8.80 22.22 5.76
C GLN A 125 -10.25 22.02 5.33
N PRO A 126 -11.22 22.24 6.22
CA PRO A 126 -12.61 22.25 5.84
C PRO A 126 -12.98 23.37 4.86
N ILE A 127 -13.75 23.03 3.83
CA ILE A 127 -14.41 24.01 2.97
C ILE A 127 -15.80 24.27 3.57
N GLY A 128 -15.87 25.23 4.51
CA GLY A 128 -17.08 25.59 5.25
C GLY A 128 -17.25 24.81 6.56
N ALA A 129 -18.42 24.97 7.20
CA ALA A 129 -18.68 24.39 8.52
C ALA A 129 -18.68 22.84 8.52
N THR A 130 -18.15 22.29 9.60
CA THR A 130 -18.12 20.84 9.90
C THR A 130 -18.98 20.52 11.12
N ASP A 131 -18.87 19.31 11.66
CA ASP A 131 -19.36 18.95 12.98
C ASP A 131 -18.61 19.65 14.13
N HIS A 132 -17.32 19.96 13.95
CA HIS A 132 -16.44 20.70 14.88
C HIS A 132 -16.35 22.18 14.52
N CYS A 133 -17.45 22.90 14.75
CA CYS A 133 -17.60 24.33 14.52
C CYS A 133 -18.19 25.03 15.75
N VAL A 134 -17.94 26.33 15.92
CA VAL A 134 -18.53 27.10 17.03
C VAL A 134 -19.93 27.62 16.69
N ALA A 135 -20.23 27.77 15.39
CA ALA A 135 -21.54 28.12 14.88
C ALA A 135 -21.68 27.72 13.40
N PRO A 136 -22.91 27.54 12.88
CA PRO A 136 -23.14 27.32 11.46
C PRO A 136 -22.66 28.51 10.61
N TYR A 137 -21.93 28.23 9.55
CA TYR A 137 -21.55 29.24 8.57
C TYR A 137 -21.40 28.64 7.16
N THR A 138 -21.51 29.51 6.16
CA THR A 138 -21.30 29.16 4.75
C THR A 138 -20.79 30.37 3.99
N PHE A 139 -20.00 30.14 2.94
CA PHE A 139 -19.48 31.23 2.12
C PHE A 139 -20.54 31.85 1.20
N ALA A 140 -21.71 31.24 1.02
CA ALA A 140 -22.74 31.72 0.09
C ALA A 140 -24.16 31.53 0.64
N SER A 141 -24.51 32.30 1.67
CA SER A 141 -25.73 32.10 2.50
C SER A 141 -27.07 32.28 1.78
N SER A 142 -27.11 32.92 0.60
CA SER A 142 -28.34 33.13 -0.17
C SER A 142 -28.18 32.72 -1.63
N GLU A 143 -29.30 32.32 -2.25
CA GLU A 143 -29.33 31.94 -3.66
C GLU A 143 -28.87 33.09 -4.55
N GLN A 144 -27.97 32.78 -5.45
CA GLN A 144 -27.30 33.72 -6.32
C GLN A 144 -26.88 33.05 -7.63
N ALA A 145 -26.34 33.83 -8.56
CA ALA A 145 -25.79 33.31 -9.82
C ALA A 145 -24.62 32.36 -9.56
N ASP A 146 -24.39 31.43 -10.50
CA ASP A 146 -23.34 30.40 -10.39
C ASP A 146 -21.93 30.98 -10.20
N SER A 147 -21.69 32.24 -10.59
CA SER A 147 -20.43 32.95 -10.37
C SER A 147 -20.19 33.36 -8.90
N LEU A 148 -21.17 33.15 -8.02
CA LEU A 148 -21.16 33.44 -6.59
C LEU A 148 -20.64 34.86 -6.26
N PRO A 149 -21.29 35.94 -6.74
CA PRO A 149 -20.82 37.31 -6.53
C PRO A 149 -20.84 37.76 -5.07
N GLY A 150 -21.63 37.10 -4.21
CA GLY A 150 -21.70 37.33 -2.77
C GLY A 150 -20.93 36.30 -1.94
N PHE A 151 -19.92 35.66 -2.51
CA PHE A 151 -19.05 34.74 -1.77
C PHE A 151 -18.32 35.50 -0.65
N ASP A 152 -18.56 35.10 0.60
CA ASP A 152 -18.01 35.73 1.80
C ASP A 152 -17.03 34.79 2.51
N PHE A 153 -15.74 35.11 2.39
CA PHE A 153 -14.65 34.39 3.03
C PHE A 153 -14.22 35.00 4.37
N SER A 154 -14.92 36.03 4.85
CA SER A 154 -14.48 36.81 6.01
C SER A 154 -14.51 36.06 7.34
N HIS A 155 -15.32 35.01 7.42
CA HIS A 155 -15.37 34.11 8.57
C HIS A 155 -14.06 33.31 8.70
N GLU A 156 -13.66 32.64 7.60
CA GLU A 156 -12.41 31.90 7.52
C GLU A 156 -11.21 32.77 7.92
N LEU A 157 -11.14 34.00 7.39
CA LEU A 157 -10.04 34.93 7.64
C LEU A 157 -9.89 35.36 9.10
N LYS A 158 -10.94 35.19 9.92
CA LYS A 158 -10.93 35.55 11.34
C LYS A 158 -10.74 34.32 12.20
N GLU A 159 -11.52 33.27 11.96
CA GLU A 159 -11.63 32.16 12.90
C GLU A 159 -10.64 31.01 12.61
N ILE A 160 -10.17 30.84 11.36
CA ILE A 160 -9.35 29.66 10.98
C ILE A 160 -7.99 30.07 10.39
N PHE A 161 -8.00 31.00 9.44
CA PHE A 161 -6.83 31.33 8.63
C PHE A 161 -5.58 31.77 9.44
N PRO A 162 -5.69 32.57 10.53
CA PRO A 162 -4.52 32.93 11.33
C PRO A 162 -3.78 31.73 11.92
N THR A 163 -4.53 30.73 12.42
CA THR A 163 -3.97 29.49 12.97
C THR A 163 -3.28 28.66 11.89
N VAL A 164 -3.82 28.65 10.66
CA VAL A 164 -3.18 28.01 9.51
C VAL A 164 -1.88 28.72 9.14
N GLU A 165 -1.85 30.06 9.10
CA GLU A 165 -0.63 30.83 8.84
C GLU A 165 0.45 30.53 9.88
N ASP A 166 0.09 30.50 11.17
CA ASP A 166 1.03 30.18 12.26
C ASP A 166 1.60 28.77 12.13
N ALA A 167 0.79 27.77 11.75
CA ALA A 167 1.25 26.41 11.50
C ALA A 167 2.23 26.32 10.33
N LEU A 168 1.90 26.95 9.20
CA LEU A 168 2.75 26.95 7.99
C LEU A 168 4.04 27.75 8.17
N ALA A 169 4.05 28.75 9.05
CA ALA A 169 5.21 29.58 9.32
C ALA A 169 6.33 28.85 10.09
N VAL A 170 6.02 27.74 10.78
CA VAL A 170 7.02 26.95 11.51
C VAL A 170 8.02 26.29 10.55
N GLU A 171 7.52 25.68 9.48
CA GLU A 171 8.32 25.01 8.44
C GLU A 171 7.86 25.44 7.03
N PRO A 172 8.24 26.66 6.57
CA PRO A 172 7.74 27.21 5.31
C PRO A 172 8.02 26.32 4.10
N GLY A 173 6.98 26.00 3.33
CA GLY A 173 7.06 25.19 2.11
C GLY A 173 7.16 23.68 2.32
N ARG A 174 7.22 23.21 3.58
CA ARG A 174 7.22 21.76 3.90
C ARG A 174 5.82 21.18 3.98
N VAL A 175 4.87 21.95 4.51
CA VAL A 175 3.51 21.48 4.84
C VAL A 175 2.59 21.61 3.63
N LYS A 176 2.04 20.49 3.15
CA LYS A 176 1.00 20.46 2.10
C LYS A 176 -0.37 20.73 2.71
N VAL A 177 -1.25 21.42 1.98
CA VAL A 177 -2.63 21.65 2.42
C VAL A 177 -3.58 20.96 1.45
N MET A 178 -4.41 20.04 1.96
CA MET A 178 -5.57 19.54 1.24
C MET A 178 -6.86 20.15 1.79
N ALA A 179 -7.96 20.09 1.04
CA ALA A 179 -9.26 20.58 1.50
C ALA A 179 -10.43 19.64 1.16
N SER A 180 -11.44 19.61 2.02
CA SER A 180 -12.66 18.78 1.81
C SER A 180 -13.90 19.58 2.16
N CYS A 181 -14.96 19.44 1.38
CA CYS A 181 -16.22 20.15 1.61
C CYS A 181 -17.23 19.27 2.36
N TRP A 182 -17.64 19.67 3.57
CA TRP A 182 -18.74 18.97 4.26
C TRP A 182 -20.06 19.17 3.55
N SER A 183 -20.38 20.42 3.20
CA SER A 183 -21.67 20.73 2.59
C SER A 183 -21.65 22.05 1.80
N PRO A 184 -22.29 22.10 0.63
CA PRO A 184 -22.64 23.36 0.00
C PRO A 184 -23.80 24.06 0.73
N PRO A 185 -24.03 25.36 0.47
CA PRO A 185 -25.19 26.07 1.00
C PRO A 185 -26.50 25.33 0.70
N GLY A 186 -27.44 25.38 1.65
CA GLY A 186 -28.72 24.66 1.55
C GLY A 186 -29.52 24.93 0.26
N TRP A 187 -29.44 26.13 -0.32
CA TRP A 187 -30.15 26.46 -1.57
C TRP A 187 -29.64 25.66 -2.78
N MET A 188 -28.41 25.13 -2.74
CA MET A 188 -27.88 24.21 -3.75
C MET A 188 -28.41 22.77 -3.61
N LYS A 189 -29.00 22.43 -2.47
CA LYS A 189 -29.39 21.06 -2.11
C LYS A 189 -30.90 20.83 -2.21
N GLN A 190 -31.30 19.59 -2.46
CA GLN A 190 -32.71 19.20 -2.60
C GLN A 190 -33.54 19.45 -1.33
N ASN A 191 -32.92 19.30 -0.16
CA ASN A 191 -33.58 19.49 1.14
C ASN A 191 -33.59 20.96 1.62
N GLY A 192 -32.91 21.88 0.91
CA GLY A 192 -32.84 23.28 1.31
C GLY A 192 -31.96 23.57 2.54
N SER A 193 -31.18 22.59 3.03
CA SER A 193 -30.41 22.67 4.28
C SER A 193 -28.97 22.18 4.09
N GLU A 194 -28.04 22.72 4.88
CA GLU A 194 -26.65 22.27 4.93
C GLU A 194 -26.50 20.87 5.55
N LEU A 195 -27.46 20.45 6.38
CA LEU A 195 -27.50 19.08 6.92
C LEU A 195 -27.66 18.03 5.83
N GLY A 196 -27.11 16.84 6.03
CA GLY A 196 -27.25 15.70 5.12
C GLY A 196 -28.70 15.22 4.97
N MET A 197 -29.49 15.34 6.03
CA MET A 197 -30.91 15.06 6.11
C MET A 197 -31.62 16.21 6.80
N TYR A 198 -32.74 16.66 6.22
CA TYR A 198 -33.57 17.70 6.82
C TYR A 198 -35.03 17.47 6.47
N ASN A 199 -35.92 17.50 7.47
CA ASN A 199 -37.34 17.18 7.30
C ASN A 199 -37.59 15.85 6.55
N ASN A 200 -36.79 14.82 6.84
CA ASN A 200 -36.79 13.50 6.17
C ASN A 200 -36.48 13.55 4.66
N VAL A 201 -35.85 14.62 4.16
CA VAL A 201 -35.38 14.74 2.79
C VAL A 201 -33.86 14.70 2.77
N LYS A 202 -33.30 13.80 1.95
CA LYS A 202 -31.85 13.70 1.71
C LYS A 202 -31.35 14.92 0.93
N GLY A 203 -30.29 15.55 1.43
CA GLY A 203 -29.70 16.76 0.89
C GLY A 203 -28.74 16.52 -0.26
N THR A 204 -29.18 15.89 -1.35
CA THR A 204 -28.32 15.72 -2.54
C THR A 204 -28.18 17.03 -3.31
N LEU A 205 -27.09 17.18 -4.08
CA LEU A 205 -26.85 18.36 -4.92
C LEU A 205 -27.87 18.46 -6.06
N LYS A 206 -28.47 19.62 -6.27
CA LYS A 206 -29.31 19.88 -7.45
C LYS A 206 -28.45 19.88 -8.70
N THR A 207 -28.86 19.12 -9.73
CA THR A 207 -28.15 19.08 -11.03
C THR A 207 -27.97 20.45 -11.66
N SER A 208 -28.95 21.34 -11.50
CA SER A 208 -28.88 22.74 -11.95
C SER A 208 -27.85 23.61 -11.21
N LYS A 209 -27.19 23.08 -10.17
CA LYS A 209 -26.24 23.80 -9.31
C LYS A 209 -24.83 23.20 -9.33
N TYR A 210 -24.53 22.25 -10.23
CA TYR A 210 -23.19 21.64 -10.32
C TYR A 210 -22.13 22.68 -10.65
N GLN A 211 -22.38 23.58 -11.61
CA GLN A 211 -21.45 24.66 -11.94
C GLN A 211 -21.25 25.64 -10.77
N ALA A 212 -22.33 26.00 -10.06
CA ALA A 212 -22.23 26.86 -8.88
C ALA A 212 -21.38 26.20 -7.78
N TYR A 213 -21.50 24.89 -7.60
CA TYR A 213 -20.72 24.15 -6.62
C TYR A 213 -19.24 24.01 -7.01
N ALA A 214 -18.94 23.74 -8.29
CA ALA A 214 -17.58 23.77 -8.80
C ALA A 214 -16.92 25.15 -8.56
N ASN A 215 -17.66 26.24 -8.79
CA ASN A 215 -17.21 27.60 -8.48
C ASN A 215 -17.06 27.86 -6.98
N TYR A 216 -17.86 27.23 -6.11
CA TYR A 216 -17.75 27.33 -4.66
C TYR A 216 -16.40 26.79 -4.17
N ILE A 217 -16.04 25.57 -4.59
CA ILE A 217 -14.74 24.95 -4.28
C ILE A 217 -13.60 25.77 -4.89
N THR A 218 -13.72 26.19 -6.16
CA THR A 218 -12.71 27.01 -6.85
C THR A 218 -12.43 28.32 -6.12
N LYS A 219 -13.45 29.01 -5.62
CA LYS A 219 -13.28 30.28 -4.89
C LYS A 219 -12.62 30.09 -3.52
N PHE A 220 -12.84 28.97 -2.85
CA PHE A 220 -12.10 28.63 -1.64
C PHE A 220 -10.60 28.51 -1.96
N ILE A 221 -10.25 27.71 -2.99
CA ILE A 221 -8.86 27.51 -3.42
C ILE A 221 -8.20 28.85 -3.78
N GLN A 222 -8.86 29.66 -4.61
CA GLN A 222 -8.34 30.98 -5.01
C GLN A 222 -8.09 31.91 -3.81
N ASN A 223 -8.88 31.80 -2.74
CA ASN A 223 -8.65 32.62 -1.54
C ASN A 223 -7.39 32.19 -0.78
N TYR A 224 -7.14 30.88 -0.65
CA TYR A 224 -5.89 30.36 -0.07
C TYR A 224 -4.68 30.71 -0.96
N GLU A 225 -4.75 30.45 -2.26
CA GLU A 225 -3.67 30.72 -3.22
C GLU A 225 -3.32 32.22 -3.30
N SER A 226 -4.33 33.10 -3.27
CA SER A 226 -4.10 34.56 -3.27
C SER A 226 -3.32 35.06 -2.05
N ARG A 227 -3.18 34.22 -1.02
CA ARG A 227 -2.44 34.47 0.21
C ARG A 227 -1.18 33.60 0.32
N GLY A 228 -0.78 32.95 -0.78
CA GLY A 228 0.46 32.18 -0.87
C GLY A 228 0.39 30.78 -0.27
N ILE A 229 -0.81 30.23 -0.07
CA ILE A 229 -1.02 28.85 0.39
C ILE A 229 -1.62 28.06 -0.76
N ASP A 230 -0.81 27.19 -1.35
CA ASP A 230 -1.26 26.31 -2.44
C ASP A 230 -2.11 25.16 -1.88
N ILE A 231 -3.25 24.89 -2.52
CA ILE A 231 -4.07 23.72 -2.20
C ILE A 231 -3.56 22.54 -3.03
N TYR A 232 -2.85 21.62 -2.37
CA TYR A 232 -2.26 20.43 -2.98
C TYR A 232 -3.32 19.46 -3.53
N ALA A 233 -4.38 19.22 -2.78
CA ALA A 233 -5.45 18.28 -3.14
C ALA A 233 -6.80 18.72 -2.58
N ILE A 234 -7.88 18.30 -3.24
CA ILE A 234 -9.24 18.43 -2.74
C ILE A 234 -10.01 17.13 -2.87
N THR A 235 -11.00 16.94 -2.00
CA THR A 235 -12.11 16.02 -2.24
C THR A 235 -13.36 16.85 -2.54
N PRO A 236 -14.23 16.45 -3.48
CA PRO A 236 -15.45 17.19 -3.78
C PRO A 236 -16.35 17.30 -2.57
N ASN A 237 -16.40 16.26 -1.73
CA ASN A 237 -17.19 16.25 -0.51
C ASN A 237 -16.65 15.26 0.52
N ASN A 238 -16.79 15.62 1.79
CA ASN A 238 -16.56 14.73 2.93
C ASN A 238 -17.68 13.70 3.02
N GLU A 239 -17.31 12.44 3.22
CA GLU A 239 -18.21 11.33 3.55
C GLU A 239 -19.51 11.26 2.70
N PRO A 240 -19.41 11.06 1.36
CA PRO A 240 -20.54 11.03 0.42
C PRO A 240 -21.67 10.06 0.74
N ASP A 241 -21.42 8.98 1.49
CA ASP A 241 -22.46 8.02 1.86
C ASP A 241 -23.14 8.34 3.20
N HIS A 242 -22.64 9.34 3.94
CA HIS A 242 -23.16 9.74 5.24
C HIS A 242 -24.20 10.87 5.14
N ALA A 243 -25.48 10.51 5.19
CA ALA A 243 -26.59 11.46 5.23
C ALA A 243 -26.98 11.84 6.67
N SER A 244 -26.16 12.68 7.32
CA SER A 244 -26.35 13.09 8.72
C SER A 244 -27.59 13.97 8.95
N TYR A 245 -28.33 13.74 10.03
CA TYR A 245 -29.31 14.70 10.57
C TYR A 245 -28.66 15.77 11.43
N ASP A 246 -27.42 15.54 11.84
CA ASP A 246 -26.84 16.20 12.98
C ASP A 246 -25.82 17.27 12.55
N TRP A 247 -25.14 17.11 11.42
CA TRP A 247 -24.12 18.06 10.95
C TRP A 247 -24.16 18.25 9.42
N PRO A 248 -23.42 19.26 8.90
CA PRO A 248 -23.33 19.52 7.47
C PRO A 248 -22.79 18.29 6.72
N ALA A 249 -23.51 17.86 5.69
CA ALA A 249 -23.08 16.72 4.86
C ALA A 249 -23.70 16.81 3.45
N LEU A 250 -22.98 16.33 2.44
CA LEU A 250 -23.45 16.23 1.06
C LEU A 250 -23.51 14.76 0.60
N PRO A 251 -24.65 14.08 0.78
CA PRO A 251 -24.82 12.74 0.24
C PRO A 251 -24.74 12.72 -1.29
N MET A 252 -23.89 11.86 -1.85
CA MET A 252 -23.62 11.81 -3.29
C MET A 252 -23.27 10.39 -3.76
N SER A 253 -23.98 9.87 -4.75
CA SER A 253 -23.61 8.58 -5.37
C SER A 253 -22.38 8.69 -6.27
N HIS A 254 -21.71 7.56 -6.55
CA HIS A 254 -20.57 7.53 -7.47
C HIS A 254 -20.92 8.14 -8.85
N THR A 255 -22.10 7.84 -9.40
CA THR A 255 -22.61 8.44 -10.66
C THR A 255 -22.76 9.96 -10.63
N GLN A 256 -23.23 10.52 -9.51
CA GLN A 256 -23.33 11.97 -9.35
C GLN A 256 -21.96 12.61 -9.24
N ALA A 257 -21.03 11.97 -8.51
CA ALA A 257 -19.66 12.44 -8.38
C ALA A 257 -18.91 12.37 -9.71
N GLN A 258 -19.08 11.31 -10.51
CA GLN A 258 -18.50 11.18 -11.86
C GLN A 258 -18.89 12.38 -12.72
N THR A 259 -20.19 12.68 -12.81
CA THR A 259 -20.70 13.83 -13.58
C THR A 259 -20.17 15.16 -13.04
N LEU A 260 -20.22 15.35 -11.71
CA LEU A 260 -19.73 16.59 -11.08
C LEU A 260 -18.25 16.81 -11.40
N VAL A 261 -17.42 15.77 -11.28
CA VAL A 261 -15.98 15.89 -11.41
C VAL A 261 -15.54 16.05 -12.86
N ALA A 262 -16.02 15.18 -13.75
CA ALA A 262 -15.64 15.18 -15.16
C ALA A 262 -16.14 16.43 -15.91
N ASP A 263 -17.42 16.78 -15.73
CA ASP A 263 -18.07 17.79 -16.56
C ASP A 263 -17.97 19.21 -15.99
N TYR A 264 -17.77 19.36 -14.67
CA TYR A 264 -17.83 20.66 -14.00
C TYR A 264 -16.57 21.00 -13.21
N LEU A 265 -16.18 20.18 -12.23
CA LEU A 265 -15.10 20.53 -11.30
C LEU A 265 -13.74 20.60 -11.99
N ARG A 266 -13.29 19.51 -12.64
CA ARG A 266 -11.98 19.49 -13.33
C ARG A 266 -11.88 20.55 -14.43
N PRO A 267 -12.89 20.74 -15.31
CA PRO A 267 -12.88 21.85 -16.28
C PRO A 267 -12.80 23.23 -15.63
N THR A 268 -13.52 23.46 -14.52
CA THR A 268 -13.52 24.76 -13.82
C THR A 268 -12.14 25.04 -13.21
N LEU A 269 -11.50 24.07 -12.55
CA LEU A 269 -10.14 24.22 -12.02
C LEU A 269 -9.14 24.51 -13.15
N THR A 270 -9.19 23.73 -14.23
CA THR A 270 -8.31 23.90 -15.40
C THR A 270 -8.45 25.30 -16.02
N GLN A 271 -9.68 25.79 -16.19
CA GLN A 271 -9.93 27.13 -16.74
C GLN A 271 -9.36 28.25 -15.85
N ASN A 272 -9.29 28.02 -14.55
CA ASN A 272 -8.74 28.97 -13.58
C ASN A 272 -7.23 28.76 -13.32
N GLY A 273 -6.59 27.81 -14.02
CA GLY A 273 -5.16 27.52 -13.85
C GLY A 273 -4.81 26.82 -12.54
N ILE A 274 -5.79 26.17 -11.90
CA ILE A 274 -5.61 25.44 -10.64
C ILE A 274 -5.27 23.98 -10.98
N ASP A 275 -4.15 23.49 -10.46
CA ASP A 275 -3.64 22.14 -10.68
C ASP A 275 -3.87 21.19 -9.50
N ALA A 276 -4.59 21.64 -8.47
CA ALA A 276 -4.95 20.85 -7.29
C ALA A 276 -5.46 19.46 -7.69
N LYS A 277 -4.96 18.44 -6.98
CA LYS A 277 -5.38 17.06 -7.16
C LYS A 277 -6.85 16.91 -6.79
N ILE A 278 -7.58 16.02 -7.47
CA ILE A 278 -8.96 15.68 -7.10
C ILE A 278 -8.99 14.23 -6.63
N LEU A 279 -9.47 14.00 -5.40
CA LEU A 279 -9.61 12.69 -4.80
C LEU A 279 -11.10 12.33 -4.68
N CYS A 280 -11.50 11.15 -5.13
CA CYS A 280 -12.86 10.66 -4.92
C CYS A 280 -13.01 9.94 -3.56
N TRP A 281 -14.24 9.60 -3.20
CA TRP A 281 -14.62 8.87 -2.00
C TRP A 281 -14.54 9.65 -0.69
N ASP A 282 -13.38 9.82 -0.05
CA ASP A 282 -13.24 10.56 1.24
C ASP A 282 -14.18 10.01 2.34
N HIS A 283 -14.20 8.68 2.48
CA HIS A 283 -15.02 7.95 3.47
C HIS A 283 -14.33 6.64 3.89
N SER A 284 -14.89 5.98 4.89
CA SER A 284 -14.55 4.64 5.38
C SER A 284 -14.24 3.58 4.31
N TYR A 285 -13.45 2.57 4.67
CA TYR A 285 -13.11 1.43 3.81
C TYR A 285 -14.32 0.63 3.31
N THR A 286 -15.40 0.63 4.09
CA THR A 286 -16.70 0.10 3.71
C THR A 286 -17.79 0.98 4.32
N THR A 287 -18.96 0.98 3.69
CA THR A 287 -20.20 1.52 4.28
C THR A 287 -21.35 0.56 4.04
N THR A 288 -22.54 0.94 4.48
CA THR A 288 -23.76 0.16 4.24
C THR A 288 -24.09 0.03 2.74
N ASN A 289 -23.89 1.10 1.96
CA ASN A 289 -24.25 1.12 0.53
C ASN A 289 -23.08 0.75 -0.40
N TYR A 290 -21.83 0.99 0.03
CA TYR A 290 -20.63 0.70 -0.74
C TYR A 290 -19.72 -0.21 0.06
N ARG A 291 -19.79 -1.51 -0.23
CA ARG A 291 -19.02 -2.52 0.50
C ARG A 291 -17.66 -2.71 -0.15
N GLU A 292 -16.65 -2.94 0.67
CA GLU A 292 -15.32 -3.40 0.21
C GLU A 292 -14.73 -2.49 -0.90
N GLY A 293 -14.86 -1.17 -0.73
CA GLY A 293 -14.32 -0.19 -1.69
C GLY A 293 -15.06 -0.10 -3.01
N SER A 294 -16.31 -0.56 -3.11
CA SER A 294 -17.04 -0.54 -4.38
C SER A 294 -17.25 0.87 -4.95
N TYR A 295 -17.33 1.92 -4.13
CA TYR A 295 -17.48 3.30 -4.61
C TYR A 295 -16.35 3.75 -5.55
N PRO A 296 -15.06 3.76 -5.14
CA PRO A 296 -13.98 4.15 -6.06
C PRO A 296 -13.87 3.19 -7.24
N LEU A 297 -14.08 1.88 -7.06
CA LEU A 297 -14.06 0.91 -8.16
C LEU A 297 -15.10 1.25 -9.25
N GLU A 298 -16.35 1.48 -8.85
CA GLU A 298 -17.46 1.86 -9.72
C GLU A 298 -17.29 3.29 -10.28
N PHE A 299 -16.68 4.20 -9.51
CA PHE A 299 -16.33 5.54 -9.99
C PHE A 299 -15.34 5.47 -11.15
N TYR A 300 -14.34 4.59 -11.07
CA TYR A 300 -13.30 4.47 -12.09
C TYR A 300 -13.73 3.74 -13.37
N GLU A 301 -14.90 3.10 -13.40
CA GLU A 301 -15.45 2.50 -14.62
C GLU A 301 -15.78 3.54 -15.70
N ASP A 302 -16.11 4.77 -15.30
CA ASP A 302 -16.26 5.90 -16.21
C ASP A 302 -14.89 6.49 -16.55
N ALA A 303 -14.49 6.38 -17.81
CA ALA A 303 -13.16 6.79 -18.25
C ALA A 303 -12.90 8.30 -18.10
N ASP A 304 -13.90 9.15 -18.32
CA ASP A 304 -13.74 10.61 -18.23
C ASP A 304 -13.61 11.04 -16.77
N ALA A 305 -14.43 10.50 -15.87
CA ALA A 305 -14.33 10.72 -14.44
C ALA A 305 -13.03 10.16 -13.85
N ARG A 306 -12.65 8.94 -14.25
CA ARG A 306 -11.37 8.33 -13.88
C ARG A 306 -10.21 9.23 -14.32
N ASN A 307 -10.22 9.80 -15.51
CA ASN A 307 -9.16 10.70 -15.98
C ASN A 307 -9.17 12.06 -15.27
N ALA A 308 -10.32 12.49 -14.74
CA ALA A 308 -10.46 13.74 -14.03
C ALA A 308 -9.99 13.70 -12.56
N VAL A 309 -9.75 12.53 -11.98
CA VAL A 309 -9.26 12.35 -10.59
C VAL A 309 -7.84 11.78 -10.53
N ASP A 310 -7.12 12.12 -9.47
CA ASP A 310 -5.78 11.63 -9.17
C ASP A 310 -5.81 10.31 -8.40
N GLY A 311 -6.89 10.07 -7.65
CA GLY A 311 -7.03 8.87 -6.83
C GLY A 311 -8.20 8.92 -5.86
N SER A 312 -8.07 8.23 -4.73
CA SER A 312 -9.13 8.10 -3.71
C SER A 312 -8.65 8.45 -2.31
N ALA A 313 -9.59 8.96 -1.50
CA ALA A 313 -9.40 9.36 -0.11
C ALA A 313 -10.18 8.41 0.84
N TRP A 314 -9.61 8.11 2.02
CA TRP A 314 -10.12 7.06 2.93
C TRP A 314 -10.08 7.44 4.41
N HIS A 315 -11.06 6.94 5.17
CA HIS A 315 -11.18 7.08 6.62
C HIS A 315 -11.19 5.70 7.32
N TRP A 316 -10.87 5.64 8.63
CA TRP A 316 -10.77 4.36 9.37
C TRP A 316 -12.03 3.94 10.15
N TYR A 317 -13.17 4.60 9.95
CA TYR A 317 -14.33 4.43 10.85
C TYR A 317 -15.08 3.11 10.67
N GLU A 318 -15.03 2.51 9.48
CA GLU A 318 -15.68 1.23 9.16
C GLU A 318 -14.83 0.43 8.16
N GLY A 319 -14.72 -0.87 8.39
CA GLY A 319 -14.01 -1.80 7.50
C GLY A 319 -12.52 -1.93 7.82
N ASP A 320 -11.74 -2.33 6.82
CA ASP A 320 -10.33 -2.70 6.94
C ASP A 320 -9.50 -2.01 5.85
N GLU A 321 -8.33 -1.48 6.22
CA GLU A 321 -7.42 -0.74 5.34
C GLU A 321 -6.95 -1.51 4.10
N GLU A 322 -6.99 -2.84 4.13
CA GLU A 322 -6.60 -3.71 3.02
C GLU A 322 -7.41 -3.47 1.74
N VAL A 323 -8.63 -2.93 1.87
CA VAL A 323 -9.45 -2.50 0.73
C VAL A 323 -8.70 -1.49 -0.15
N MET A 324 -7.84 -0.64 0.44
CA MET A 324 -7.03 0.30 -0.35
C MET A 324 -6.06 -0.43 -1.29
N SER A 325 -5.46 -1.54 -0.85
CA SER A 325 -4.63 -2.38 -1.70
C SER A 325 -5.42 -3.05 -2.82
N VAL A 326 -6.69 -3.43 -2.57
CA VAL A 326 -7.58 -3.94 -3.62
C VAL A 326 -7.83 -2.87 -4.69
N VAL A 327 -8.17 -1.64 -4.27
CA VAL A 327 -8.42 -0.53 -5.20
C VAL A 327 -7.17 -0.16 -5.98
N HIS A 328 -6.01 -0.07 -5.32
CA HIS A 328 -4.75 0.19 -5.99
C HIS A 328 -4.38 -0.91 -6.99
N LYS A 329 -4.59 -2.19 -6.63
CA LYS A 329 -4.34 -3.32 -7.54
C LYS A 329 -5.21 -3.29 -8.79
N GLU A 330 -6.48 -2.89 -8.67
CA GLU A 330 -7.39 -2.76 -9.81
C GLU A 330 -7.08 -1.52 -10.67
N TYR A 331 -6.61 -0.43 -10.04
CA TYR A 331 -6.29 0.82 -10.71
C TYR A 331 -4.92 1.37 -10.25
N PRO A 332 -3.79 0.74 -10.65
CA PRO A 332 -2.46 1.07 -10.11
C PRO A 332 -1.96 2.46 -10.49
N SER A 333 -2.55 3.08 -11.52
CA SER A 333 -2.30 4.48 -11.89
C SER A 333 -3.01 5.49 -10.96
N LYS A 334 -3.84 5.03 -10.03
CA LYS A 334 -4.58 5.86 -9.08
C LYS A 334 -3.96 5.73 -7.70
N ASP A 335 -3.61 6.90 -7.17
CA ASP A 335 -2.98 7.02 -5.87
C ASP A 335 -4.03 6.91 -4.73
N ILE A 336 -3.56 6.64 -3.52
CA ILE A 336 -4.38 6.47 -2.32
C ILE A 336 -3.95 7.48 -1.26
N TRP A 337 -4.92 8.13 -0.60
CA TRP A 337 -4.67 8.99 0.56
C TRP A 337 -5.59 8.61 1.71
N PHE A 338 -5.03 8.52 2.92
CA PHE A 338 -5.81 8.47 4.15
C PHE A 338 -5.93 9.89 4.69
N THR A 339 -7.18 10.35 4.78
CA THR A 339 -7.51 11.77 4.91
C THR A 339 -8.21 12.11 6.22
N GLU A 340 -8.72 11.11 6.94
CA GLU A 340 -9.31 11.34 8.25
C GLU A 340 -9.29 10.10 9.15
N GLY A 341 -8.79 10.31 10.37
CA GLY A 341 -8.98 9.38 11.47
C GLY A 341 -9.08 10.12 12.79
N SER A 342 -10.19 9.92 13.53
CA SER A 342 -10.35 10.49 14.88
C SER A 342 -10.14 9.43 15.96
N GLY A 343 -9.38 9.78 17.00
CA GLY A 343 -9.46 9.14 18.31
C GLY A 343 -10.68 9.65 19.10
N GLY A 344 -11.02 8.97 20.20
CA GLY A 344 -12.13 9.39 21.05
C GLY A 344 -12.61 8.32 22.04
N GLU A 345 -13.52 8.71 22.94
CA GLU A 345 -14.11 7.81 23.95
C GLU A 345 -15.04 6.75 23.33
N TRP A 346 -15.62 7.03 22.17
CA TRP A 346 -16.56 6.14 21.47
C TRP A 346 -15.94 4.84 20.97
N GLY A 347 -14.62 4.81 20.78
CA GLY A 347 -13.87 3.63 20.33
C GLY A 347 -12.92 3.10 21.40
N PHE A 348 -11.93 3.93 21.76
CA PHE A 348 -10.81 3.52 22.60
C PHE A 348 -10.56 4.54 23.72
N PRO A 349 -11.41 4.53 24.77
CA PRO A 349 -11.33 5.52 25.86
C PRO A 349 -10.07 5.39 26.73
N LYS A 350 -9.35 4.26 26.60
CA LYS A 350 -8.12 3.97 27.32
C LYS A 350 -6.90 4.27 26.48
N TRP A 351 -5.92 4.97 27.06
CA TRP A 351 -4.66 5.34 26.39
C TRP A 351 -3.99 4.15 25.73
N LYS A 352 -3.88 3.02 26.42
CA LYS A 352 -3.23 1.80 25.94
C LYS A 352 -3.95 1.17 24.76
N THR A 353 -5.28 1.05 24.81
CA THR A 353 -6.03 0.46 23.71
C THR A 353 -5.98 1.37 22.48
N ALA A 354 -6.13 2.69 22.67
CA ALA A 354 -5.99 3.67 21.60
C ALA A 354 -4.58 3.64 21.00
N PHE A 355 -3.55 3.58 21.85
CA PHE A 355 -2.15 3.53 21.43
C PHE A 355 -1.84 2.32 20.57
N LEU A 356 -2.26 1.12 20.99
CA LEU A 356 -1.98 -0.11 20.23
C LEU A 356 -2.74 -0.15 18.90
N ASN A 357 -4.01 0.24 18.91
CA ASN A 357 -4.81 0.32 17.69
C ASN A 357 -4.22 1.34 16.71
N GLN A 358 -3.94 2.56 17.16
CA GLN A 358 -3.35 3.60 16.30
C GLN A 358 -1.93 3.26 15.85
N SER A 359 -1.13 2.57 16.67
CA SER A 359 0.20 2.08 16.28
C SER A 359 0.11 1.10 15.11
N SER A 360 -0.88 0.21 15.15
CA SER A 360 -1.19 -0.71 14.03
C SER A 360 -1.68 0.07 12.80
N CYS A 361 -2.64 0.99 12.98
CA CYS A 361 -3.17 1.79 11.89
C CYS A 361 -2.10 2.63 11.16
N VAL A 362 -1.21 3.34 11.88
CA VAL A 362 -0.20 4.18 11.20
C VAL A 362 0.78 3.35 10.37
N ILE A 363 1.00 2.09 10.76
CA ILE A 363 1.79 1.13 9.99
C ILE A 363 0.98 0.64 8.78
N ASN A 364 -0.21 0.06 9.02
CA ASN A 364 -0.95 -0.64 7.98
C ASN A 364 -1.59 0.28 6.95
N ILE A 365 -1.96 1.51 7.30
CA ILE A 365 -2.41 2.52 6.33
C ILE A 365 -1.29 2.78 5.30
N ALA A 366 -0.04 2.93 5.75
CA ALA A 366 1.10 3.11 4.86
C ALA A 366 1.47 1.82 4.11
N ARG A 367 1.28 0.64 4.71
CA ARG A 367 1.46 -0.64 4.00
C ARG A 367 0.42 -0.85 2.89
N ASN A 368 -0.76 -0.26 3.02
CA ASN A 368 -1.86 -0.34 2.05
C ASN A 368 -1.91 0.88 1.12
N TRP A 369 -0.75 1.26 0.57
CA TRP A 369 -0.57 2.25 -0.50
C TRP A 369 -0.91 3.71 -0.20
N SER A 370 -1.39 4.02 1.01
CA SER A 370 -1.67 5.42 1.35
C SER A 370 -0.40 6.27 1.32
N LYS A 371 -0.52 7.46 0.73
CA LYS A 371 0.53 8.48 0.65
C LYS A 371 0.48 9.46 1.82
N SER A 372 -0.60 9.44 2.60
CA SER A 372 -0.77 10.31 3.76
C SER A 372 -1.37 9.59 4.95
N ILE A 373 -1.22 10.17 6.13
CA ILE A 373 -2.05 9.84 7.29
C ILE A 373 -2.43 11.16 7.96
N ILE A 374 -3.71 11.50 7.90
CA ILE A 374 -4.24 12.74 8.46
C ILE A 374 -5.26 12.38 9.53
N PHE A 375 -5.01 12.84 10.76
CA PHE A 375 -5.97 12.72 11.85
C PHE A 375 -6.95 13.88 11.85
N TRP A 376 -8.05 13.73 12.59
CA TRP A 376 -9.15 14.68 12.49
C TRP A 376 -8.81 16.04 13.10
N ASN A 377 -9.06 16.28 14.38
CA ASN A 377 -8.83 17.60 14.99
C ASN A 377 -7.38 17.78 15.47
N LEU A 378 -6.76 18.92 15.16
CA LEU A 378 -5.45 19.30 15.72
C LEU A 378 -5.54 19.45 17.24
N ALA A 379 -6.55 20.17 17.72
CA ALA A 379 -6.79 20.43 19.13
C ALA A 379 -8.29 20.43 19.44
N LEU A 380 -8.66 19.90 20.60
CA LEU A 380 -9.99 20.01 21.20
C LEU A 380 -9.85 20.35 22.68
N ASP A 381 -10.93 20.75 23.34
CA ASP A 381 -10.94 21.00 24.78
C ASP A 381 -11.09 19.71 25.61
N GLU A 382 -11.12 19.85 26.95
CA GLU A 382 -11.30 18.72 27.86
C GLU A 382 -12.65 17.96 27.71
N ASN A 383 -13.56 18.50 26.91
CA ASN A 383 -14.90 17.99 26.64
C ASN A 383 -15.10 17.53 25.19
N GLY A 384 -14.04 17.56 24.35
CA GLY A 384 -14.11 17.15 22.95
C GLY A 384 -14.73 18.20 22.01
N GLY A 385 -14.92 19.44 22.44
CA GLY A 385 -15.49 20.53 21.65
C GLY A 385 -14.48 21.63 21.30
N PRO A 386 -14.95 22.80 20.80
CA PRO A 386 -16.34 23.14 20.49
C PRO A 386 -16.97 22.36 19.31
N ASP A 387 -18.26 22.06 19.41
CA ASP A 387 -18.96 21.11 18.54
C ASP A 387 -20.46 21.44 18.42
N TYR A 388 -20.77 22.66 17.97
CA TYR A 388 -22.12 23.24 17.92
C TYR A 388 -23.24 22.26 17.54
N TYR A 389 -23.00 21.43 16.52
CA TYR A 389 -23.99 20.51 15.99
C TYR A 389 -24.31 19.35 16.94
N TYR A 390 -23.34 18.86 17.71
CA TYR A 390 -23.55 17.86 18.75
C TYR A 390 -24.40 18.44 19.89
N ASP A 391 -24.06 19.63 20.37
CA ASP A 391 -24.82 20.34 21.40
C ASP A 391 -26.28 20.55 21.00
N VAL A 392 -26.51 21.06 19.79
CA VAL A 392 -27.86 21.44 19.34
C VAL A 392 -28.71 20.25 18.93
N ASN A 393 -28.13 19.24 18.27
CA ASN A 393 -28.90 18.13 17.70
C ASN A 393 -28.87 16.85 18.54
N GLN A 394 -27.77 16.58 19.26
CA GLN A 394 -27.63 15.38 20.10
C GLN A 394 -27.78 15.67 21.60
N GLY A 395 -27.56 16.92 22.04
CA GLY A 395 -27.73 17.32 23.43
C GLY A 395 -26.65 16.79 24.38
N HIS A 396 -25.49 16.43 23.83
CA HIS A 396 -24.29 16.06 24.56
C HIS A 396 -23.05 16.44 23.73
N ASN A 397 -21.92 16.57 24.41
CA ASN A 397 -20.64 16.85 23.76
C ASN A 397 -20.19 15.65 22.90
N SER A 398 -19.36 15.96 21.92
CA SER A 398 -18.60 15.02 21.12
C SER A 398 -17.70 14.20 22.03
N THR A 399 -17.41 12.99 21.57
CA THR A 399 -16.47 12.10 22.25
C THR A 399 -15.13 12.04 21.50
N ASN A 400 -14.92 12.94 20.52
CA ASN A 400 -13.68 13.02 19.75
C ASN A 400 -12.53 13.59 20.58
N ARG A 401 -11.30 13.25 20.17
CA ARG A 401 -10.06 13.73 20.79
C ARG A 401 -9.14 14.30 19.73
N GLY A 402 -8.55 15.47 19.99
CA GLY A 402 -7.55 16.07 19.12
C GLY A 402 -6.14 15.49 19.35
N LEU A 403 -5.15 15.91 18.55
CA LEU A 403 -3.74 15.56 18.81
C LEU A 403 -3.27 16.10 20.16
N VAL A 404 -3.79 17.26 20.54
CA VAL A 404 -3.61 17.88 21.85
C VAL A 404 -4.96 18.24 22.46
N THR A 405 -4.98 18.32 23.80
CA THR A 405 -6.11 18.86 24.56
C THR A 405 -5.74 20.26 25.06
N ILE A 406 -6.61 21.25 24.87
CA ILE A 406 -6.48 22.60 25.43
C ILE A 406 -7.37 22.72 26.66
N ASP A 407 -6.79 23.03 27.81
CA ASP A 407 -7.52 23.25 29.06
C ASP A 407 -8.06 24.69 29.09
N THR A 408 -9.38 24.82 28.95
CA THR A 408 -10.09 26.10 28.89
C THR A 408 -10.08 26.86 30.22
N GLN A 409 -9.76 26.20 31.34
CA GLN A 409 -9.69 26.83 32.66
C GLN A 409 -8.32 27.44 32.93
N THR A 410 -7.25 26.86 32.37
CA THR A 410 -5.88 27.27 32.66
C THR A 410 -5.15 27.90 31.49
N GLY A 411 -5.63 27.74 30.26
CA GLY A 411 -4.95 28.20 29.04
C GLY A 411 -3.65 27.42 28.77
N ASN A 412 -3.53 26.21 29.32
CA ASN A 412 -2.46 25.27 29.04
C ASN A 412 -2.94 24.19 28.08
N TRP A 413 -2.03 23.35 27.59
CA TRP A 413 -2.36 22.25 26.71
C TRP A 413 -1.49 21.02 26.99
N GLU A 414 -1.97 19.85 26.60
CA GLU A 414 -1.29 18.56 26.80
C GLU A 414 -1.39 17.65 25.57
N TYR A 415 -0.42 16.74 25.43
CA TYR A 415 -0.39 15.77 24.33
C TYR A 415 -1.36 14.62 24.57
N ASN A 416 -2.08 14.23 23.53
CA ASN A 416 -2.83 12.97 23.51
C ASN A 416 -2.00 11.84 22.90
N VAL A 417 -2.51 10.61 22.99
CA VAL A 417 -1.91 9.43 22.36
C VAL A 417 -1.67 9.62 20.86
N ASP A 418 -2.56 10.35 20.19
CA ASP A 418 -2.56 10.68 18.77
C ASP A 418 -1.30 11.45 18.35
N TYR A 419 -0.79 12.34 19.22
CA TYR A 419 0.48 13.04 19.00
C TYR A 419 1.66 12.06 18.89
N TYR A 420 1.72 11.08 19.79
CA TYR A 420 2.85 10.17 19.84
C TYR A 420 2.80 9.14 18.71
N THR A 421 1.63 8.56 18.42
CA THR A 421 1.47 7.55 17.35
C THR A 421 1.74 8.16 15.98
N LEU A 422 1.20 9.35 15.70
CA LEU A 422 1.50 10.08 14.47
C LEU A 422 2.95 10.58 14.44
N GLY A 423 3.53 10.94 15.60
CA GLY A 423 4.92 11.38 15.73
C GLY A 423 5.95 10.33 15.33
N HIS A 424 5.63 9.04 15.47
CA HIS A 424 6.51 7.95 15.05
C HIS A 424 6.69 7.83 13.52
N VAL A 425 5.81 8.48 12.73
CA VAL A 425 5.94 8.60 11.27
C VAL A 425 6.27 10.03 10.85
N SER A 426 5.48 11.02 11.27
CA SER A 426 5.62 12.43 10.86
C SER A 426 7.00 13.02 11.16
N LYS A 427 7.61 12.66 12.30
CA LYS A 427 8.93 13.20 12.69
C LYS A 427 10.06 12.62 11.86
N PHE A 428 9.91 11.42 11.32
CA PHE A 428 11.03 10.66 10.76
C PHE A 428 10.93 10.47 9.25
N VAL A 429 9.72 10.45 8.71
CA VAL A 429 9.44 10.25 7.29
C VAL A 429 9.17 11.60 6.63
N ASP A 430 10.08 12.04 5.77
CA ASP A 430 9.97 13.33 5.09
C ASP A 430 9.04 13.27 3.88
N PRO A 431 8.35 14.37 3.51
CA PRO A 431 7.68 14.46 2.22
C PRO A 431 8.65 14.10 1.08
N GLY A 432 8.22 13.19 0.20
CA GLY A 432 9.05 12.65 -0.86
C GLY A 432 9.81 11.36 -0.48
N ALA A 433 9.71 10.89 0.77
CA ALA A 433 10.20 9.56 1.13
C ALA A 433 9.45 8.49 0.32
N VAL A 434 10.13 7.40 -0.03
CA VAL A 434 9.49 6.23 -0.64
C VAL A 434 9.31 5.14 0.41
N ARG A 435 8.14 4.53 0.48
CA ARG A 435 7.97 3.30 1.26
C ARG A 435 8.86 2.23 0.63
N ILE A 436 9.59 1.49 1.46
CA ILE A 436 10.42 0.35 1.05
C ILE A 436 9.94 -0.93 1.74
N ASP A 437 10.38 -2.07 1.26
CA ASP A 437 9.90 -3.34 1.80
C ASP A 437 10.44 -3.62 3.21
N SER A 438 9.57 -4.19 4.04
CA SER A 438 9.94 -4.71 5.35
C SER A 438 9.05 -5.86 5.79
N THR A 439 9.66 -6.84 6.46
CA THR A 439 8.92 -7.96 7.04
C THR A 439 7.99 -7.47 8.17
N SER A 440 6.72 -7.83 8.13
CA SER A 440 5.72 -7.58 9.17
C SER A 440 5.17 -8.91 9.70
N LEU A 441 5.14 -9.05 11.03
CA LEU A 441 4.60 -10.20 11.74
C LEU A 441 3.19 -9.85 12.22
N ASP A 442 2.23 -9.82 11.30
CA ASP A 442 0.92 -9.21 11.52
C ASP A 442 0.19 -9.77 12.76
N GLY A 443 -0.40 -8.88 13.56
CA GLY A 443 -0.99 -9.22 14.86
C GLY A 443 0.03 -9.55 15.97
N ASN A 444 1.33 -9.47 15.70
CA ASN A 444 2.42 -9.67 16.66
C ASN A 444 3.38 -8.47 16.70
N ILE A 445 4.27 -8.39 15.71
CA ILE A 445 5.21 -7.28 15.52
C ILE A 445 5.01 -6.71 14.13
N GLU A 446 4.24 -5.63 14.06
CA GLU A 446 3.93 -4.98 12.78
C GLU A 446 5.01 -3.98 12.42
N THR A 447 5.36 -3.88 11.13
CA THR A 447 6.41 -2.95 10.68
C THR A 447 6.10 -2.25 9.37
N VAL A 448 6.68 -1.06 9.19
CA VAL A 448 6.77 -0.38 7.89
C VAL A 448 8.12 0.34 7.79
N ALA A 449 8.71 0.34 6.60
CA ALA A 449 9.98 1.00 6.34
C ALA A 449 9.88 2.05 5.22
N PHE A 450 10.75 3.06 5.30
CA PHE A 450 10.83 4.16 4.35
C PHE A 450 12.29 4.50 4.05
N LYS A 451 12.51 5.05 2.86
CA LYS A 451 13.75 5.70 2.45
C LYS A 451 13.46 7.17 2.16
N ASN A 452 13.99 8.05 2.99
CA ASN A 452 13.87 9.50 2.82
C ASN A 452 14.62 10.00 1.57
N PRO A 453 14.31 11.22 1.08
CA PRO A 453 15.00 11.81 -0.07
C PRO A 453 16.52 11.97 0.11
N ASP A 454 16.98 12.09 1.36
CA ASP A 454 18.41 12.15 1.71
C ASP A 454 19.09 10.76 1.69
N GLY A 455 18.33 9.69 1.44
CA GLY A 455 18.78 8.30 1.44
C GLY A 455 18.74 7.62 2.81
N GLY A 456 18.41 8.35 3.87
CA GLY A 456 18.23 7.83 5.22
C GLY A 456 17.05 6.85 5.29
N LYS A 457 17.16 5.85 6.16
CA LYS A 457 16.14 4.83 6.37
C LYS A 457 15.39 5.07 7.66
N VAL A 458 14.11 4.72 7.62
CA VAL A 458 13.22 4.74 8.77
C VAL A 458 12.54 3.38 8.84
N LEU A 459 12.57 2.72 9.99
CA LEU A 459 11.80 1.52 10.27
C LEU A 459 10.94 1.79 11.51
N VAL A 460 9.63 1.65 11.37
CA VAL A 460 8.67 1.73 12.47
C VAL A 460 8.22 0.31 12.82
N LEU A 461 8.26 -0.04 14.10
CA LEU A 461 7.86 -1.35 14.62
C LEU A 461 6.90 -1.20 15.80
N ALA A 462 5.76 -1.90 15.77
CA ALA A 462 4.82 -1.99 16.88
C ALA A 462 4.86 -3.40 17.49
N ASN A 463 5.24 -3.51 18.77
CA ASN A 463 5.03 -4.75 19.52
C ASN A 463 3.61 -4.70 20.12
N LEU A 464 2.70 -5.49 19.56
CA LEU A 464 1.30 -5.52 19.98
C LEU A 464 1.05 -6.48 21.15
N GLN A 465 2.08 -7.20 21.60
CA GLN A 465 1.99 -8.19 22.66
C GLN A 465 2.35 -7.60 24.03
N ASP A 466 1.74 -8.15 25.08
CA ASP A 466 1.99 -7.81 26.49
C ASP A 466 3.31 -8.39 27.05
N ALA A 467 4.11 -9.00 26.18
CA ALA A 467 5.43 -9.54 26.48
C ALA A 467 6.54 -8.77 25.73
N ALA A 468 7.72 -8.70 26.35
CA ALA A 468 8.91 -8.20 25.67
C ALA A 468 9.33 -9.20 24.59
N GLN A 469 9.70 -8.69 23.42
CA GLN A 469 10.06 -9.55 22.29
C GLN A 469 11.39 -9.13 21.69
N THR A 470 12.24 -10.12 21.42
CA THR A 470 13.51 -9.88 20.74
C THR A 470 13.29 -10.05 19.24
N VAL A 471 13.71 -9.04 18.48
CA VAL A 471 13.71 -9.02 17.02
C VAL A 471 15.14 -8.99 16.51
N LYS A 472 15.37 -9.64 15.37
CA LYS A 472 16.59 -9.46 14.57
C LYS A 472 16.21 -8.61 13.37
N ILE A 473 16.83 -7.45 13.23
CA ILE A 473 16.66 -6.59 12.05
C ILE A 473 17.82 -6.86 11.10
N ARG A 474 17.52 -7.29 9.88
CA ARG A 474 18.47 -7.49 8.79
C ARG A 474 18.27 -6.42 7.73
N TRP A 475 19.39 -5.87 7.24
CA TRP A 475 19.44 -4.92 6.13
C TRP A 475 20.63 -5.32 5.25
N GLY A 476 20.34 -6.08 4.19
CA GLY A 476 21.34 -6.72 3.36
C GLY A 476 22.22 -7.72 4.13
N ASP A 477 23.54 -7.62 3.96
CA ASP A 477 24.54 -8.45 4.63
C ASP A 477 24.83 -8.04 6.09
N ARG A 478 24.01 -7.16 6.67
CA ARG A 478 24.13 -6.66 8.04
C ARG A 478 22.89 -6.93 8.87
N SER A 479 23.08 -7.07 10.17
CA SER A 479 21.98 -7.13 11.13
C SER A 479 22.31 -6.57 12.51
N MET A 480 21.25 -6.40 13.29
CA MET A 480 21.32 -6.13 14.71
C MET A 480 20.16 -6.82 15.43
N THR A 481 20.26 -6.91 16.75
CA THR A 481 19.20 -7.46 17.61
C THR A 481 18.70 -6.37 18.54
N TYR A 482 17.38 -6.32 18.75
CA TYR A 482 16.74 -5.40 19.67
C TYR A 482 15.63 -6.10 20.45
N THR A 483 15.53 -5.79 21.75
CA THR A 483 14.43 -6.28 22.59
C THR A 483 13.40 -5.18 22.75
N MET A 484 12.27 -5.32 22.07
CA MET A 484 11.13 -4.41 22.17
C MET A 484 10.45 -4.57 23.54
N LEU A 485 10.05 -3.44 24.13
CA LEU A 485 9.21 -3.46 25.33
C LEU A 485 7.82 -4.04 24.98
N PRO A 486 7.09 -4.63 25.95
CA PRO A 486 5.68 -4.96 25.76
C PRO A 486 4.91 -3.74 25.28
N GLU A 487 3.96 -3.93 24.36
CA GLU A 487 2.95 -2.91 24.00
C GLU A 487 3.59 -1.55 23.71
N SER A 488 4.52 -1.54 22.76
CA SER A 488 5.38 -0.39 22.48
C SER A 488 5.50 -0.12 20.99
N LEU A 489 5.73 1.14 20.65
CA LEU A 489 6.02 1.61 19.30
C LEU A 489 7.46 2.11 19.26
N VAL A 490 8.20 1.69 18.23
CA VAL A 490 9.63 1.94 18.10
C VAL A 490 9.90 2.49 16.70
N THR A 491 10.60 3.61 16.60
CA THR A 491 11.15 4.07 15.32
C THR A 491 12.66 3.95 15.35
N MET A 492 13.24 3.41 14.29
CA MET A 492 14.67 3.29 14.09
C MET A 492 15.07 4.07 12.84
N THR A 493 16.16 4.84 12.91
CA THR A 493 16.71 5.50 11.73
C THR A 493 18.20 5.27 11.59
N TRP A 494 18.66 5.17 10.35
CA TRP A 494 20.07 5.03 10.01
C TRP A 494 20.36 5.56 8.60
N SER A 495 21.63 5.73 8.28
CA SER A 495 22.10 6.17 6.96
C SER A 495 22.99 5.12 6.31
N GLY A 496 23.15 5.23 5.00
CA GLY A 496 23.98 4.34 4.19
C GLY A 496 23.20 3.65 3.08
N THR A 497 23.90 2.80 2.35
CA THR A 497 23.36 1.99 1.24
C THR A 497 23.46 0.53 1.61
N GLN A 498 22.41 -0.22 1.27
CA GLN A 498 22.37 -1.66 1.47
C GLN A 498 23.47 -2.34 0.66
N THR A 499 24.11 -3.34 1.27
CA THR A 499 25.08 -4.22 0.64
C THR A 499 24.61 -5.66 0.74
N GLY A 500 24.98 -6.51 -0.21
CA GLY A 500 24.47 -7.88 -0.32
C GLY A 500 23.43 -8.04 -1.44
N THR A 501 22.88 -9.24 -1.56
CA THR A 501 21.83 -9.57 -2.53
C THR A 501 20.51 -9.76 -1.80
N ASP A 502 19.42 -9.38 -2.46
CA ASP A 502 18.06 -9.60 -1.98
C ASP A 502 17.79 -11.11 -1.87
N THR A 503 16.82 -11.48 -1.03
CA THR A 503 16.46 -12.89 -0.85
C THR A 503 15.60 -13.35 -2.03
N GLU A 504 16.11 -14.28 -2.85
CA GLU A 504 15.37 -14.86 -3.98
C GLU A 504 14.19 -15.72 -3.51
N PRO A 505 13.06 -15.76 -4.25
CA PRO A 505 11.95 -16.67 -3.95
C PRO A 505 12.38 -18.13 -3.86
N ILE A 506 11.71 -18.91 -3.01
CA ILE A 506 11.95 -20.35 -2.87
C ILE A 506 10.68 -21.17 -2.96
N TRP A 507 10.80 -22.38 -3.52
CA TRP A 507 9.71 -23.34 -3.55
C TRP A 507 9.45 -23.90 -2.15
N PHE A 508 8.19 -23.88 -1.73
CA PHE A 508 7.73 -24.79 -0.71
C PHE A 508 7.37 -26.13 -1.37
N ASN A 509 6.50 -26.08 -2.39
CA ASN A 509 6.15 -27.23 -3.21
C ASN A 509 5.55 -26.76 -4.54
N ASN A 510 6.17 -27.12 -5.65
CA ASN A 510 5.67 -26.80 -6.99
C ASN A 510 4.67 -27.84 -7.55
N LEU A 511 4.32 -28.87 -6.77
CA LEU A 511 3.36 -29.95 -7.09
C LEU A 511 3.66 -30.83 -8.31
N GLU A 512 4.73 -30.57 -9.05
CA GLU A 512 5.08 -31.31 -10.28
C GLU A 512 5.38 -32.80 -10.05
N ASN A 513 5.79 -33.17 -8.83
CA ASN A 513 6.08 -34.57 -8.48
C ASN A 513 4.83 -35.39 -8.12
N ASN A 514 3.64 -34.78 -8.04
CA ASN A 514 2.38 -35.43 -7.63
C ASN A 514 2.48 -36.14 -6.25
N THR A 515 3.27 -35.59 -5.34
CA THR A 515 3.45 -36.09 -3.97
C THR A 515 3.34 -34.95 -2.95
N ASN A 516 3.42 -35.28 -1.66
CA ASN A 516 3.54 -34.29 -0.57
C ASN A 516 2.28 -33.43 -0.36
N TYR A 517 1.10 -34.01 -0.62
CA TYR A 517 -0.19 -33.41 -0.27
C TYR A 517 -1.19 -34.44 0.25
N SER A 518 -2.19 -33.97 0.98
CA SER A 518 -3.31 -34.75 1.52
C SER A 518 -4.54 -33.86 1.73
N ALA A 519 -5.70 -34.47 1.98
CA ALA A 519 -6.92 -33.72 2.26
C ALA A 519 -7.13 -33.54 3.78
N GLY A 520 -7.58 -32.34 4.17
CA GLY A 520 -8.14 -32.09 5.50
C GLY A 520 -9.53 -32.73 5.68
N THR A 521 -10.12 -32.55 6.86
CA THR A 521 -11.45 -33.12 7.14
C THR A 521 -12.51 -32.48 6.24
N GLY A 522 -13.41 -33.26 5.66
CA GLY A 522 -14.48 -32.73 4.79
C GLY A 522 -13.99 -32.30 3.40
N ALA A 523 -12.85 -32.82 2.95
CA ALA A 523 -12.32 -32.62 1.60
C ALA A 523 -11.72 -33.90 1.01
N SER A 524 -11.48 -33.88 -0.30
CA SER A 524 -10.60 -34.82 -1.01
C SER A 524 -9.62 -34.06 -1.89
N VAL A 525 -8.40 -34.60 -2.08
CA VAL A 525 -7.37 -34.01 -2.94
C VAL A 525 -6.87 -35.07 -3.92
N SER A 526 -6.68 -34.69 -5.19
CA SER A 526 -6.13 -35.55 -6.24
C SER A 526 -5.18 -34.79 -7.17
N PRO A 527 -4.25 -35.47 -7.86
CA PRO A 527 -3.51 -34.87 -8.98
C PRO A 527 -4.44 -34.21 -10.00
N ALA A 528 -4.00 -33.12 -10.60
CA ALA A 528 -4.69 -32.48 -11.71
C ALA A 528 -3.69 -31.88 -12.71
N ALA A 529 -4.09 -31.74 -13.98
CA ALA A 529 -3.32 -30.94 -14.91
C ALA A 529 -3.41 -29.47 -14.52
N SER A 530 -2.30 -28.76 -14.66
CA SER A 530 -2.20 -27.33 -14.39
C SER A 530 -1.70 -26.56 -15.61
N THR A 531 -2.14 -25.32 -15.70
CA THR A 531 -1.68 -24.32 -16.67
C THR A 531 -1.39 -22.99 -15.94
N ALA A 532 -1.18 -23.05 -14.63
CA ALA A 532 -1.02 -21.88 -13.78
C ALA A 532 0.30 -21.14 -14.04
N ASN A 533 1.34 -21.90 -14.40
CA ASN A 533 2.67 -21.40 -14.65
C ASN A 533 3.33 -22.17 -15.79
N LEU A 534 4.20 -21.48 -16.54
CA LEU A 534 4.86 -22.03 -17.71
C LEU A 534 6.08 -22.86 -17.32
N GLY A 535 6.21 -24.03 -17.93
CA GLY A 535 7.21 -25.04 -17.58
C GLY A 535 6.72 -26.11 -16.59
N GLY A 536 5.54 -25.91 -16.01
CA GLY A 536 4.82 -26.87 -15.17
C GLY A 536 3.63 -27.49 -15.91
N SER A 537 3.15 -28.64 -15.44
CA SER A 537 2.00 -29.33 -16.02
C SER A 537 1.09 -29.99 -15.00
N ASN A 538 1.49 -30.05 -13.74
CA ASN A 538 0.74 -30.73 -12.69
C ASN A 538 0.47 -29.78 -11.54
N GLY A 539 -0.75 -29.84 -11.03
CA GLY A 539 -1.13 -29.27 -9.75
C GLY A 539 -2.00 -30.26 -8.99
N ILE A 540 -2.80 -29.76 -8.07
CA ILE A 540 -3.80 -30.56 -7.35
C ILE A 540 -5.20 -30.00 -7.54
N LYS A 541 -6.18 -30.90 -7.49
CA LYS A 541 -7.59 -30.57 -7.33
C LYS A 541 -8.01 -30.87 -5.90
N LEU A 542 -8.51 -29.86 -5.21
CA LEU A 542 -9.21 -29.93 -3.93
C LEU A 542 -10.72 -29.93 -4.18
N THR A 543 -11.44 -30.89 -3.60
CA THR A 543 -12.92 -30.89 -3.57
C THR A 543 -13.38 -30.77 -2.13
N THR A 544 -14.07 -29.68 -1.79
CA THR A 544 -14.66 -29.43 -0.46
C THR A 544 -16.12 -29.91 -0.41
N THR A 545 -16.61 -30.30 0.77
CA THR A 545 -17.91 -30.96 0.91
C THR A 545 -19.03 -30.12 1.55
N ALA A 546 -18.70 -28.97 2.16
CA ALA A 546 -19.66 -28.08 2.82
C ALA A 546 -19.33 -26.60 2.56
N ASN A 547 -20.23 -25.71 2.99
CA ASN A 547 -19.97 -24.27 3.08
C ASN A 547 -19.64 -23.92 4.52
N GLY A 548 -18.84 -22.89 4.75
CA GLY A 548 -18.50 -22.38 6.07
C GLY A 548 -16.99 -22.16 6.22
N ASP A 549 -16.59 -21.45 7.27
CA ASP A 549 -15.19 -21.21 7.59
C ASP A 549 -14.42 -22.56 7.72
N PRO A 550 -13.36 -22.79 6.92
CA PRO A 550 -12.55 -24.00 6.99
C PRO A 550 -11.80 -24.15 8.33
N GLY A 551 -11.75 -23.10 9.16
CA GLY A 551 -10.92 -23.06 10.35
C GLY A 551 -9.46 -23.25 9.96
N THR A 552 -8.75 -24.14 10.66
CA THR A 552 -7.33 -24.40 10.40
C THR A 552 -7.03 -25.75 9.73
N ALA A 553 -8.04 -26.63 9.56
CA ALA A 553 -7.81 -28.01 9.10
C ALA A 553 -8.98 -28.68 8.36
N SER A 554 -10.13 -28.01 8.23
CA SER A 554 -11.27 -28.54 7.50
C SER A 554 -11.29 -27.96 6.09
N GLN A 555 -11.86 -28.70 5.13
CA GLN A 555 -12.13 -28.21 3.77
C GLN A 555 -10.86 -27.68 3.07
N CYS A 556 -9.70 -28.28 3.36
CA CYS A 556 -8.41 -27.78 2.91
C CYS A 556 -7.57 -28.85 2.22
N ALA A 557 -6.65 -28.40 1.38
CA ALA A 557 -5.50 -29.19 0.95
C ALA A 557 -4.36 -28.96 1.95
N THR A 558 -3.78 -30.03 2.47
CA THR A 558 -2.58 -29.98 3.33
C THR A 558 -1.38 -30.34 2.47
N ILE A 559 -0.46 -29.40 2.30
CA ILE A 559 0.76 -29.52 1.50
C ILE A 559 1.97 -29.53 2.43
N THR A 560 2.94 -30.39 2.15
CA THR A 560 4.24 -30.45 2.84
C THR A 560 5.37 -30.08 1.89
N PRO A 561 6.55 -29.66 2.39
CA PRO A 561 7.67 -29.29 1.52
C PRO A 561 8.06 -30.40 0.56
N GLN A 562 8.55 -30.04 -0.62
CA GLN A 562 8.95 -31.01 -1.65
C GLN A 562 10.27 -31.73 -1.34
N GLU A 563 11.25 -31.04 -0.76
CA GLU A 563 12.64 -31.51 -0.64
C GLU A 563 13.11 -31.76 0.80
N SER A 564 12.38 -31.27 1.79
CA SER A 564 12.79 -31.26 3.21
C SER A 564 11.62 -31.57 4.14
N ALA A 565 11.91 -31.70 5.44
CA ALA A 565 10.86 -31.82 6.47
C ALA A 565 10.18 -30.47 6.77
N SER A 566 10.88 -29.36 6.53
CA SER A 566 10.42 -28.00 6.78
C SER A 566 11.18 -26.99 5.93
N VAL A 567 10.61 -25.81 5.71
CA VAL A 567 11.23 -24.67 5.02
C VAL A 567 11.41 -23.52 6.01
N ASP A 568 12.54 -22.82 5.90
CA ASP A 568 12.76 -21.56 6.61
C ASP A 568 12.03 -20.43 5.86
N GLY A 569 10.85 -20.08 6.37
CA GLY A 569 10.02 -19.00 5.85
C GLY A 569 10.27 -17.66 6.55
N SER A 570 11.20 -17.58 7.50
CA SER A 570 11.44 -16.36 8.29
C SER A 570 12.01 -15.16 7.50
N PRO A 571 12.80 -15.33 6.42
CA PRO A 571 13.28 -14.19 5.64
C PRO A 571 12.21 -13.53 4.78
N TYR A 572 11.14 -14.26 4.43
CA TYR A 572 10.15 -13.87 3.43
C TYR A 572 8.96 -13.13 4.05
N GLN A 573 8.22 -12.32 3.28
CA GLN A 573 7.02 -11.67 3.77
C GLN A 573 5.74 -12.41 3.39
N TYR A 574 5.71 -13.00 2.20
CA TYR A 574 4.51 -13.59 1.62
C TYR A 574 4.73 -15.05 1.23
N LEU A 575 3.65 -15.82 1.34
CA LEU A 575 3.44 -17.01 0.56
C LEU A 575 2.68 -16.62 -0.71
N THR A 576 3.14 -17.07 -1.87
CA THR A 576 2.44 -16.91 -3.14
C THR A 576 2.10 -18.29 -3.74
N PHE A 577 0.94 -18.40 -4.38
CA PHE A 577 0.45 -19.63 -5.01
C PHE A 577 -0.69 -19.36 -5.99
N SER A 578 -0.89 -20.26 -6.94
CA SER A 578 -1.90 -20.15 -7.99
C SER A 578 -3.16 -20.92 -7.62
N VAL A 579 -4.34 -20.34 -7.81
CA VAL A 579 -5.65 -20.99 -7.60
C VAL A 579 -6.55 -20.81 -8.80
N LYS A 580 -7.17 -21.90 -9.28
CA LYS A 580 -8.31 -21.85 -10.20
C LYS A 580 -9.58 -22.29 -9.49
N ASP A 581 -10.50 -21.35 -9.33
CA ASP A 581 -11.75 -21.55 -8.61
C ASP A 581 -12.85 -22.04 -9.57
N MET A 582 -13.47 -23.19 -9.29
CA MET A 582 -14.62 -23.70 -10.05
C MET A 582 -15.95 -23.53 -9.30
N VAL A 583 -15.98 -22.62 -8.33
CA VAL A 583 -17.17 -22.26 -7.57
C VAL A 583 -17.57 -20.84 -7.98
N ASN A 584 -18.85 -20.62 -8.31
CA ASN A 584 -19.35 -19.29 -8.69
C ASN A 584 -20.23 -18.65 -7.59
N PRO A 585 -19.65 -18.13 -6.48
CA PRO A 585 -20.37 -17.34 -5.48
C PRO A 585 -20.25 -15.82 -5.71
N GLY A 586 -19.53 -15.38 -6.75
CA GLY A 586 -19.23 -13.96 -7.03
C GLY A 586 -17.89 -13.46 -6.43
N SER A 587 -17.35 -14.11 -5.39
CA SER A 587 -15.96 -13.94 -4.92
C SER A 587 -15.57 -15.03 -3.90
N CYS A 588 -14.33 -15.54 -3.95
CA CYS A 588 -13.78 -16.45 -2.94
C CYS A 588 -12.36 -16.04 -2.52
N THR A 589 -12.10 -16.00 -1.21
CA THR A 589 -10.76 -15.86 -0.65
C THR A 589 -10.24 -17.21 -0.18
N VAL A 590 -8.94 -17.32 0.04
CA VAL A 590 -8.25 -18.53 0.47
C VAL A 590 -7.82 -18.38 1.92
N LYS A 591 -8.20 -19.32 2.78
CA LYS A 591 -7.63 -19.42 4.13
C LYS A 591 -6.30 -20.15 4.03
N VAL A 592 -5.21 -19.50 4.43
CA VAL A 592 -3.90 -20.13 4.55
C VAL A 592 -3.61 -20.36 6.03
N THR A 593 -3.24 -21.59 6.37
CA THR A 593 -2.71 -21.93 7.69
C THR A 593 -1.32 -22.52 7.55
N PHE A 594 -0.35 -21.88 8.16
CA PHE A 594 1.02 -22.37 8.32
C PHE A 594 1.11 -23.19 9.59
N VAL A 595 1.83 -24.31 9.54
CA VAL A 595 2.08 -25.19 10.69
C VAL A 595 3.58 -25.42 10.81
N ASP A 596 4.15 -25.11 11.97
CA ASP A 596 5.57 -25.34 12.23
C ASP A 596 5.86 -26.79 12.64
N MET A 597 7.14 -27.14 12.77
CA MET A 597 7.58 -28.47 13.22
C MET A 597 7.14 -28.84 14.65
N ASN A 598 6.73 -27.86 15.46
CA ASN A 598 6.21 -28.06 16.81
C ASN A 598 4.69 -28.24 16.83
N GLY A 599 4.02 -28.04 15.69
CA GLY A 599 2.57 -28.10 15.56
C GLY A 599 1.86 -26.80 15.94
N ASN A 600 2.59 -25.69 16.11
CA ASN A 600 1.96 -24.38 16.28
C ASN A 600 1.41 -23.91 14.93
N GLU A 601 0.27 -23.22 14.97
CA GLU A 601 -0.43 -22.76 13.79
C GLU A 601 -0.45 -21.22 13.73
N SER A 602 -0.28 -20.68 12.53
CA SER A 602 -0.57 -19.27 12.23
C SER A 602 -1.37 -19.21 10.95
N SER A 603 -2.37 -18.32 10.89
CA SER A 603 -3.30 -18.32 9.77
C SER A 603 -3.69 -16.91 9.35
N ALA A 604 -3.88 -16.74 8.05
CA ALA A 604 -4.35 -15.50 7.43
C ALA A 604 -5.33 -15.85 6.31
N TRP A 605 -6.19 -14.91 5.96
CA TRP A 605 -7.00 -14.99 4.74
C TRP A 605 -6.26 -14.26 3.62
N SER A 606 -6.40 -14.72 2.38
CA SER A 606 -5.99 -13.92 1.24
C SER A 606 -6.87 -12.69 1.13
N HIS A 607 -6.23 -11.58 0.79
CA HIS A 607 -6.93 -10.36 0.41
C HIS A 607 -7.43 -10.48 -1.04
N GLU A 608 -6.64 -11.16 -1.91
CA GLU A 608 -7.09 -11.48 -3.25
C GLU A 608 -8.29 -12.43 -3.26
N LYS A 609 -9.26 -12.04 -4.08
CA LYS A 609 -10.35 -12.90 -4.51
C LYS A 609 -9.94 -13.69 -5.74
N THR A 610 -10.20 -14.99 -5.72
CA THR A 610 -10.09 -15.87 -6.88
C THR A 610 -11.11 -15.50 -7.95
N VAL A 611 -10.81 -15.88 -9.19
CA VAL A 611 -11.72 -15.71 -10.32
C VAL A 611 -12.30 -17.05 -10.74
N TYR A 612 -13.61 -17.07 -10.95
CA TYR A 612 -14.32 -18.25 -11.43
C TYR A 612 -13.79 -18.71 -12.80
N GLU A 613 -13.48 -20.00 -12.89
CA GLU A 613 -12.88 -20.70 -14.04
C GLU A 613 -11.56 -20.12 -14.55
N ASN A 614 -10.86 -19.34 -13.73
CA ASN A 614 -9.59 -18.74 -14.12
C ASN A 614 -8.49 -18.86 -13.05
N TRP A 615 -7.26 -19.06 -13.50
CA TRP A 615 -6.11 -19.09 -12.59
C TRP A 615 -5.87 -17.69 -12.04
N THR A 616 -5.64 -17.61 -10.73
CA THR A 616 -5.37 -16.37 -10.01
C THR A 616 -4.17 -16.62 -9.12
N ARG A 617 -3.11 -15.82 -9.27
CA ARG A 617 -2.02 -15.80 -8.30
C ARG A 617 -2.50 -15.06 -7.04
N VAL A 618 -2.25 -15.66 -5.88
CA VAL A 618 -2.69 -15.20 -4.57
C VAL A 618 -1.47 -15.02 -3.68
N TRP A 619 -1.43 -13.95 -2.89
CA TRP A 619 -0.39 -13.70 -1.91
C TRP A 619 -1.00 -13.61 -0.52
N VAL A 620 -0.35 -14.23 0.45
CA VAL A 620 -0.80 -14.21 1.84
C VAL A 620 0.41 -13.98 2.75
N PRO A 621 0.34 -13.01 3.68
CA PRO A 621 1.41 -12.79 4.64
C PRO A 621 1.79 -14.09 5.35
N VAL A 622 3.09 -14.34 5.48
CA VAL A 622 3.57 -15.47 6.26
C VAL A 622 3.25 -15.20 7.73
N GLY A 623 2.58 -16.16 8.36
CA GLY A 623 2.08 -16.00 9.72
C GLY A 623 3.16 -15.59 10.72
N GLY A 624 2.85 -14.59 11.57
CA GLY A 624 3.74 -14.01 12.57
C GLY A 624 3.31 -14.24 14.02
N ALA A 625 2.31 -15.08 14.28
CA ALA A 625 1.71 -15.25 15.60
C ALA A 625 2.73 -15.64 16.68
N LEU A 626 2.55 -15.11 17.90
CA LEU A 626 3.44 -15.39 19.02
C LEU A 626 3.57 -16.90 19.27
N GLY A 627 4.81 -17.41 19.25
CA GLY A 627 5.13 -18.83 19.47
C GLY A 627 5.18 -19.68 18.20
N PHE A 628 4.73 -19.18 17.05
CA PHE A 628 4.92 -19.84 15.75
C PHE A 628 6.40 -19.75 15.32
N ASP A 629 7.01 -20.86 14.94
CA ASP A 629 8.40 -20.91 14.46
C ASP A 629 8.48 -20.82 12.94
N ARG A 630 8.72 -19.61 12.44
CA ARG A 630 8.88 -19.33 11.01
C ARG A 630 10.12 -19.98 10.38
N THR A 631 11.09 -20.40 11.19
CA THR A 631 12.32 -21.02 10.69
C THR A 631 12.15 -22.49 10.31
N HIS A 632 11.02 -23.10 10.70
CA HIS A 632 10.73 -24.52 10.46
C HIS A 632 9.25 -24.75 10.07
N ILE A 633 8.78 -24.13 8.98
CA ILE A 633 7.42 -24.33 8.46
C ILE A 633 7.31 -25.73 7.83
N ALA A 634 6.52 -26.60 8.44
CA ALA A 634 6.41 -28.02 8.09
C ALA A 634 5.19 -28.34 7.21
N GLN A 635 4.12 -27.54 7.32
CA GLN A 635 2.90 -27.72 6.52
C GLN A 635 2.28 -26.38 6.15
N ILE A 636 1.66 -26.34 4.98
CA ILE A 636 0.76 -25.26 4.56
C ILE A 636 -0.59 -25.89 4.23
N ARG A 637 -1.65 -25.30 4.78
CA ARG A 637 -3.03 -25.73 4.51
C ARG A 637 -3.78 -24.62 3.80
N LEU A 638 -4.38 -24.96 2.67
CA LEU A 638 -5.15 -24.05 1.83
C LEU A 638 -6.63 -24.45 1.87
N GLY A 639 -7.44 -23.66 2.55
CA GLY A 639 -8.86 -23.92 2.80
C GLY A 639 -9.77 -22.88 2.14
N PHE A 640 -11.01 -23.29 1.87
CA PHE A 640 -12.00 -22.45 1.18
C PHE A 640 -13.32 -22.45 1.93
N TYR A 641 -14.01 -21.31 1.91
CA TYR A 641 -15.31 -21.17 2.56
C TYR A 641 -16.40 -21.93 1.81
N TRP A 642 -16.39 -21.87 0.47
CA TRP A 642 -17.46 -22.43 -0.34
C TRP A 642 -17.21 -23.88 -0.71
N LYS A 643 -18.31 -24.63 -0.81
CA LYS A 643 -18.31 -25.99 -1.31
C LYS A 643 -18.00 -26.00 -2.81
N GLY A 644 -17.00 -26.77 -3.21
CA GLY A 644 -16.80 -27.11 -4.61
C GLY A 644 -15.36 -27.52 -4.93
N ASP A 645 -15.00 -27.31 -6.18
CA ASP A 645 -13.72 -27.74 -6.73
C ASP A 645 -12.78 -26.53 -6.89
N TYR A 646 -11.55 -26.69 -6.41
CA TYR A 646 -10.48 -25.69 -6.53
C TYR A 646 -9.23 -26.39 -7.03
N TYR A 647 -8.53 -25.78 -7.98
CA TYR A 647 -7.22 -26.26 -8.42
C TYR A 647 -6.15 -25.35 -7.83
N ILE A 648 -5.03 -25.93 -7.41
CA ILE A 648 -3.97 -25.26 -6.67
C ILE A 648 -2.64 -25.64 -7.29
N ASP A 649 -1.75 -24.65 -7.41
CA ASP A 649 -0.38 -24.83 -7.92
C ASP A 649 0.64 -23.81 -7.38
N ASP A 650 1.92 -24.04 -7.67
CA ASP A 650 3.04 -23.08 -7.50
C ASP A 650 3.22 -22.49 -6.09
N ILE A 651 3.35 -23.30 -5.05
CA ILE A 651 3.47 -22.78 -3.67
C ILE A 651 4.91 -22.35 -3.37
N ALA A 652 5.13 -21.04 -3.23
CA ALA A 652 6.45 -20.43 -3.02
C ALA A 652 6.45 -19.31 -1.96
N PHE A 653 7.60 -19.06 -1.34
CA PHE A 653 7.82 -17.90 -0.48
C PHE A 653 8.52 -16.77 -1.25
N CYS A 654 8.12 -15.52 -0.99
CA CYS A 654 8.64 -14.30 -1.61
C CYS A 654 8.60 -13.10 -0.63
N ASN A 655 9.32 -12.01 -0.94
CA ASN A 655 9.33 -10.77 -0.14
C ASN A 655 8.30 -9.76 -0.66
N GLY A 656 8.19 -9.61 -1.98
CA GLY A 656 7.28 -8.68 -2.63
C GLY A 656 6.33 -9.36 -3.61
N TYR A 657 5.23 -8.67 -3.93
CA TYR A 657 4.29 -9.10 -4.98
C TYR A 657 4.99 -9.28 -6.33
N SER A 658 5.97 -8.42 -6.63
CA SER A 658 6.73 -8.40 -7.88
C SER A 658 7.89 -9.38 -7.94
N ASP A 659 8.16 -10.16 -6.88
CA ASP A 659 9.28 -11.10 -6.90
C ASP A 659 9.05 -12.26 -7.88
N GLY A 660 7.79 -12.50 -8.24
CA GLY A 660 7.39 -13.65 -9.03
C GLY A 660 7.51 -14.93 -8.20
N ILE A 661 7.85 -16.02 -8.89
CA ILE A 661 8.08 -17.35 -8.31
C ILE A 661 9.42 -17.89 -8.79
N PRO A 662 10.02 -18.86 -8.10
CA PRO A 662 11.26 -19.44 -8.56
C PRO A 662 11.06 -20.05 -9.96
N PRO A 663 12.02 -19.93 -10.88
CA PRO A 663 11.86 -20.41 -12.24
C PRO A 663 11.64 -21.92 -12.27
N LEU A 664 10.70 -22.37 -13.10
CA LEU A 664 10.63 -23.77 -13.51
C LEU A 664 11.70 -24.03 -14.56
N SER A 665 12.35 -25.20 -14.51
CA SER A 665 13.70 -25.47 -15.04
C SER A 665 13.91 -25.32 -16.55
N ASN A 666 12.94 -24.84 -17.32
CA ASN A 666 13.05 -24.77 -18.78
C ASN A 666 12.77 -23.38 -19.39
N ASN A 667 11.86 -22.56 -18.85
CA ASN A 667 11.55 -21.26 -19.47
C ASN A 667 12.51 -20.17 -19.00
N LEU A 668 13.14 -19.47 -19.94
CA LEU A 668 14.12 -18.41 -19.70
C LEU A 668 13.54 -17.00 -19.82
N VAL A 669 12.26 -16.89 -20.18
CA VAL A 669 11.52 -15.63 -20.19
C VAL A 669 11.03 -15.32 -18.78
N SER A 670 11.33 -14.13 -18.27
CA SER A 670 10.74 -13.63 -17.02
C SER A 670 9.32 -13.12 -17.27
N ASN A 671 8.42 -13.28 -16.29
CA ASN A 671 7.03 -12.80 -16.37
C ASN A 671 6.33 -13.22 -17.66
N ALA A 672 6.49 -14.50 -18.00
CA ALA A 672 6.10 -15.05 -19.28
C ALA A 672 4.57 -15.07 -19.53
N SER A 673 3.78 -15.04 -18.45
CA SER A 673 2.31 -14.99 -18.47
C SER A 673 1.75 -13.64 -18.00
N PHE A 674 2.60 -12.63 -17.76
CA PHE A 674 2.20 -11.30 -17.29
C PHE A 674 1.48 -11.26 -15.92
N GLU A 675 1.59 -12.33 -15.13
CA GLU A 675 0.97 -12.43 -13.80
C GLU A 675 1.85 -11.88 -12.67
N ASP A 676 3.17 -11.74 -12.88
CA ASP A 676 4.12 -11.46 -11.80
C ASP A 676 3.95 -10.04 -11.24
N ASP A 677 3.37 -9.11 -12.00
CA ASP A 677 3.06 -7.75 -11.53
C ASP A 677 1.74 -7.70 -10.72
N GLY A 678 0.93 -8.76 -10.77
CA GLY A 678 -0.36 -8.89 -10.08
C GLY A 678 -1.45 -7.89 -10.52
N SER A 679 -1.16 -6.96 -11.44
CA SER A 679 -2.05 -5.89 -11.90
C SER A 679 -1.75 -5.50 -13.36
N ALA A 680 -2.69 -4.81 -14.00
CA ALA A 680 -2.48 -4.28 -15.35
C ALA A 680 -1.59 -3.03 -15.27
N VAL A 681 -0.28 -3.24 -15.40
CA VAL A 681 0.74 -2.18 -15.37
C VAL A 681 1.11 -1.69 -16.77
N ALA A 682 1.62 -0.47 -16.86
CA ALA A 682 2.02 0.13 -18.13
C ALA A 682 3.34 -0.45 -18.71
N GLN A 683 4.19 -1.03 -17.85
CA GLN A 683 5.44 -1.69 -18.22
C GLN A 683 5.61 -2.93 -17.34
N PRO A 684 5.25 -4.12 -17.82
CA PRO A 684 5.36 -5.35 -17.04
C PRO A 684 6.81 -5.69 -16.74
N LYS A 685 7.08 -6.32 -15.59
CA LYS A 685 8.44 -6.69 -15.19
C LYS A 685 9.14 -7.50 -16.29
N GLY A 686 10.31 -7.03 -16.72
CA GLY A 686 11.13 -7.68 -17.75
C GLY A 686 10.66 -7.47 -19.19
N TRP A 687 9.58 -6.73 -19.43
CA TRP A 687 9.03 -6.46 -20.76
C TRP A 687 9.13 -4.97 -21.11
N HIS A 688 9.36 -4.71 -22.40
CA HIS A 688 9.38 -3.36 -22.96
C HIS A 688 8.26 -3.22 -23.98
N PHE A 689 7.46 -2.16 -23.85
CA PHE A 689 6.48 -1.77 -24.87
C PHE A 689 7.02 -0.60 -25.68
N GLU A 690 7.21 -0.82 -26.96
CA GLU A 690 7.72 0.13 -27.95
C GLU A 690 6.80 0.22 -29.17
N GLY A 691 7.06 1.19 -30.04
CA GLY A 691 6.30 1.41 -31.27
C GLY A 691 6.09 2.89 -31.57
N ALA A 692 5.51 3.19 -32.73
CA ALA A 692 5.11 4.55 -33.07
C ALA A 692 3.94 5.05 -32.20
N ASN A 693 3.19 4.11 -31.61
CA ASN A 693 1.98 4.33 -30.81
C ASN A 693 2.06 3.52 -29.51
N PRO A 694 2.83 3.93 -28.49
CA PRO A 694 2.96 3.19 -27.23
C PRO A 694 1.62 2.95 -26.53
N GLU A 695 0.64 3.84 -26.72
CA GLU A 695 -0.73 3.71 -26.21
C GLU A 695 -1.52 2.55 -26.84
N SER A 696 -1.01 1.97 -27.93
CA SER A 696 -1.61 0.81 -28.59
C SER A 696 -1.24 -0.52 -27.94
N THR A 697 -0.34 -0.51 -26.95
CA THR A 697 0.05 -1.69 -26.18
C THR A 697 -0.37 -1.54 -24.73
N TYR A 698 -1.11 -2.53 -24.22
CA TYR A 698 -1.50 -2.56 -22.80
C TYR A 698 -1.69 -4.00 -22.31
N LEU A 699 -1.57 -4.19 -20.99
CA LEU A 699 -2.04 -5.42 -20.36
C LEU A 699 -3.55 -5.36 -20.21
N GLU A 700 -4.26 -6.32 -20.79
CA GLU A 700 -5.69 -6.48 -20.55
C GLU A 700 -5.89 -7.49 -19.42
N LYS A 701 -6.72 -7.11 -18.44
CA LYS A 701 -7.18 -7.98 -17.37
C LYS A 701 -8.55 -8.54 -17.71
N ASN A 702 -8.65 -9.82 -18.03
CA ASN A 702 -9.94 -10.44 -18.30
C ASN A 702 -9.96 -11.93 -17.90
N SER A 703 -11.12 -12.58 -18.08
CA SER A 703 -11.29 -14.02 -17.82
C SER A 703 -10.98 -14.90 -19.03
N ASN A 704 -10.44 -14.32 -20.11
CA ASN A 704 -10.14 -14.96 -21.39
C ASN A 704 -8.65 -14.79 -21.74
N SER A 705 -7.75 -14.85 -20.76
CA SER A 705 -6.30 -15.02 -20.99
C SER A 705 -5.95 -16.48 -21.31
N ALA A 706 -4.76 -16.73 -21.86
CA ALA A 706 -4.30 -18.10 -22.16
C ALA A 706 -3.89 -18.83 -20.87
N SER A 707 -3.28 -18.11 -19.92
CA SER A 707 -3.22 -18.48 -18.52
C SER A 707 -3.51 -17.25 -17.64
N GLY A 708 -3.74 -17.45 -16.34
CA GLY A 708 -3.89 -16.33 -15.42
C GLY A 708 -5.00 -15.34 -15.81
N ARG A 709 -4.83 -14.07 -15.47
CA ARG A 709 -5.79 -12.98 -15.69
C ARG A 709 -5.32 -11.92 -16.66
N PHE A 710 -4.04 -11.88 -17.00
CA PHE A 710 -3.43 -10.85 -17.81
C PHE A 710 -2.94 -11.41 -19.14
N HIS A 711 -2.87 -10.56 -20.15
CA HIS A 711 -2.18 -10.82 -21.41
C HIS A 711 -1.90 -9.48 -22.08
N VAL A 712 -0.97 -9.46 -23.04
CA VAL A 712 -0.67 -8.24 -23.81
C VAL A 712 -1.65 -8.10 -24.97
N VAL A 713 -2.18 -6.90 -25.15
CA VAL A 713 -2.99 -6.51 -26.30
C VAL A 713 -2.26 -5.44 -27.10
N HIS A 714 -2.17 -5.65 -28.41
CA HIS A 714 -1.88 -4.61 -29.41
C HIS A 714 -3.20 -4.20 -30.07
N TYR A 715 -3.69 -2.99 -29.80
CA TYR A 715 -4.93 -2.43 -30.35
C TYR A 715 -4.93 -0.89 -30.33
N SER A 716 -5.47 -0.28 -31.37
CA SER A 716 -5.76 1.17 -31.39
C SER A 716 -6.96 1.49 -32.28
N PRO A 717 -7.77 2.52 -31.97
CA PRO A 717 -8.77 3.07 -32.89
C PRO A 717 -8.13 3.81 -34.08
N GLN A 718 -6.80 3.84 -34.19
CA GLN A 718 -6.03 4.37 -35.31
C GLN A 718 -5.06 3.30 -35.84
N THR A 719 -4.41 3.57 -36.97
CA THR A 719 -3.28 2.76 -37.43
C THR A 719 -2.20 2.75 -36.34
N HIS A 720 -1.61 1.59 -36.09
CA HIS A 720 -0.64 1.42 -35.00
C HIS A 720 0.51 0.51 -35.41
N ASP A 721 1.64 0.80 -34.79
CA ASP A 721 2.86 -0.01 -34.85
C ASP A 721 3.27 -0.27 -33.40
N ALA A 722 3.24 -1.55 -33.01
CA ALA A 722 3.38 -2.01 -31.63
C ALA A 722 4.40 -3.14 -31.54
N TYR A 723 5.35 -3.00 -30.62
CA TYR A 723 6.41 -3.96 -30.38
C TYR A 723 6.58 -4.22 -28.89
N THR A 724 6.34 -5.47 -28.48
CA THR A 724 6.54 -5.93 -27.11
C THR A 724 7.71 -6.90 -27.08
N TRP A 725 8.72 -6.67 -26.25
CA TRP A 725 9.94 -7.50 -26.27
C TRP A 725 10.67 -7.63 -24.93
N GLN A 726 11.51 -8.66 -24.85
CA GLN A 726 12.43 -8.95 -23.75
C GLN A 726 13.76 -9.46 -24.31
N THR A 727 14.88 -9.00 -23.76
CA THR A 727 16.20 -9.55 -24.07
C THR A 727 16.70 -10.44 -22.96
N ILE A 728 17.02 -11.68 -23.31
CA ILE A 728 17.55 -12.70 -22.41
C ILE A 728 19.05 -12.74 -22.61
N TYR A 729 19.79 -12.52 -21.53
CA TYR A 729 21.26 -12.47 -21.51
C TYR A 729 21.84 -13.76 -20.91
N ASP A 730 23.17 -13.86 -20.96
CA ASP A 730 23.96 -14.96 -20.37
C ASP A 730 23.55 -16.36 -20.85
N LEU A 731 23.06 -16.45 -22.09
CA LEU A 731 22.66 -17.70 -22.70
C LEU A 731 23.86 -18.54 -23.11
N PRO A 732 23.92 -19.83 -22.74
CA PRO A 732 24.84 -20.76 -23.38
C PRO A 732 24.63 -20.79 -24.90
N ASN A 733 25.71 -20.95 -25.66
CA ASN A 733 25.56 -21.21 -27.09
C ASN A 733 24.83 -22.54 -27.29
N GLY A 734 23.80 -22.55 -28.14
CA GLY A 734 22.96 -23.73 -28.31
C GLY A 734 21.74 -23.48 -29.19
N THR A 735 20.91 -24.51 -29.30
CA THR A 735 19.64 -24.46 -30.01
C THR A 735 18.50 -24.19 -29.03
N TYR A 736 17.64 -23.24 -29.38
CA TYR A 736 16.50 -22.83 -28.57
C TYR A 736 15.21 -22.87 -29.39
N THR A 737 14.09 -22.92 -28.69
CA THR A 737 12.75 -22.78 -29.24
C THR A 737 12.05 -21.61 -28.53
N LEU A 738 11.39 -20.75 -29.31
CA LEU A 738 10.47 -19.72 -28.83
C LEU A 738 9.04 -20.15 -29.17
N ARG A 739 8.11 -20.11 -28.21
CA ARG A 739 6.68 -20.28 -28.49
C ARG A 739 5.84 -19.32 -27.66
N ALA A 740 4.63 -19.04 -28.12
CA ALA A 740 3.67 -18.20 -27.41
C ALA A 740 2.23 -18.61 -27.73
N MET A 741 1.32 -18.32 -26.80
CA MET A 741 -0.12 -18.37 -27.06
C MET A 741 -0.55 -17.04 -27.66
N VAL A 742 -1.31 -17.08 -28.76
CA VAL A 742 -1.70 -15.89 -29.51
C VAL A 742 -3.18 -15.92 -29.91
N GLN A 743 -3.76 -14.73 -30.06
CA GLN A 743 -5.07 -14.48 -30.66
C GLN A 743 -4.98 -13.27 -31.58
N SER A 744 -5.81 -13.22 -32.62
CA SER A 744 -5.86 -12.05 -33.50
C SER A 744 -7.18 -11.96 -34.24
N GLY A 745 -7.67 -10.72 -34.38
CA GLY A 745 -8.82 -10.39 -35.23
C GLY A 745 -8.50 -10.36 -36.73
N GLY A 746 -7.22 -10.33 -37.09
CA GLY A 746 -6.77 -10.14 -38.47
C GLY A 746 -6.89 -8.70 -38.97
N GLY A 747 -6.40 -8.45 -40.20
CA GLY A 747 -6.39 -7.13 -40.84
C GLY A 747 -5.03 -6.46 -40.87
N GLN A 748 -4.11 -6.89 -40.01
CA GLN A 748 -2.78 -6.32 -39.89
C GLN A 748 -1.90 -6.61 -41.11
N THR A 749 -1.01 -5.67 -41.41
CA THR A 749 -0.01 -5.83 -42.48
C THR A 749 1.16 -6.69 -42.05
N GLN A 750 1.53 -6.63 -40.77
CA GLN A 750 2.43 -7.57 -40.10
C GLN A 750 1.84 -7.95 -38.75
N ASN A 751 1.89 -9.23 -38.42
CA ASN A 751 1.51 -9.73 -37.11
C ASN A 751 2.29 -11.01 -36.82
N LYS A 752 3.29 -10.95 -35.94
CA LYS A 752 4.25 -12.04 -35.76
C LYS A 752 4.84 -12.08 -34.36
N ILE A 753 5.22 -13.28 -33.91
CA ILE A 753 6.26 -13.41 -32.89
C ILE A 753 7.63 -13.52 -33.56
N LEU A 754 8.68 -13.07 -32.90
CA LEU A 754 10.02 -13.00 -33.46
C LEU A 754 11.12 -13.23 -32.42
N ALA A 755 12.23 -13.78 -32.90
CA ALA A 755 13.50 -13.86 -32.20
C ALA A 755 14.55 -13.07 -33.00
N THR A 756 15.31 -12.23 -32.32
CA THR A 756 16.39 -11.39 -32.88
C THR A 756 17.60 -11.41 -31.97
N ASP A 757 18.69 -10.76 -32.39
CA ASP A 757 19.86 -10.53 -31.54
C ASP A 757 20.58 -11.77 -31.00
N PHE A 758 20.32 -12.95 -31.56
CA PHE A 758 20.92 -14.24 -31.15
C PHE A 758 22.20 -14.63 -31.92
N GLY A 759 22.72 -13.69 -32.73
CA GLY A 759 23.94 -13.86 -33.53
C GLY A 759 23.69 -14.33 -34.97
N ALA A 760 22.43 -14.44 -35.38
CA ALA A 760 22.03 -14.60 -36.79
C ALA A 760 20.93 -13.60 -37.17
N THR A 761 20.37 -13.73 -38.38
CA THR A 761 19.25 -12.92 -38.87
C THR A 761 17.96 -13.25 -38.11
N GLU A 762 17.04 -12.28 -38.02
CA GLU A 762 15.70 -12.45 -37.45
C GLU A 762 15.04 -13.75 -37.91
N MET A 763 14.40 -14.44 -36.96
CA MET A 763 13.47 -15.54 -37.21
C MET A 763 12.09 -15.12 -36.69
N SER A 764 11.04 -15.43 -37.43
CA SER A 764 9.68 -15.07 -37.06
C SER A 764 8.67 -16.11 -37.54
N VAL A 765 7.50 -16.13 -36.89
CA VAL A 765 6.32 -16.84 -37.38
C VAL A 765 5.10 -15.91 -37.29
N ASP A 766 4.30 -15.91 -38.35
CA ASP A 766 3.09 -15.10 -38.42
C ASP A 766 2.04 -15.60 -37.42
N ILE A 767 1.34 -14.67 -36.80
CA ILE A 767 0.23 -14.96 -35.91
C ILE A 767 -1.04 -15.17 -36.73
N PRO A 768 -1.68 -16.34 -36.62
CA PRO A 768 -2.90 -16.62 -37.36
C PRO A 768 -4.09 -15.83 -36.82
N VAL A 769 -5.05 -15.54 -37.69
CA VAL A 769 -6.36 -15.03 -37.27
C VAL A 769 -7.08 -16.11 -36.49
N SER A 770 -7.32 -15.87 -35.20
CA SER A 770 -7.92 -16.84 -34.30
C SER A 770 -8.59 -16.14 -33.11
N THR A 771 -9.84 -16.51 -32.86
CA THR A 771 -10.57 -16.15 -31.64
C THR A 771 -10.21 -17.03 -30.44
N PRO A 772 -10.01 -18.37 -30.55
CA PRO A 772 -9.41 -19.13 -29.46
C PRO A 772 -7.90 -18.89 -29.39
N TRP A 773 -7.32 -19.02 -28.20
CA TRP A 773 -5.87 -19.00 -28.03
C TRP A 773 -5.25 -20.18 -28.76
N VAL A 774 -4.25 -19.91 -29.60
CA VAL A 774 -3.49 -20.94 -30.34
C VAL A 774 -2.00 -20.75 -30.10
N GLN A 775 -1.24 -21.84 -30.08
CA GLN A 775 0.20 -21.79 -29.94
C GLN A 775 0.88 -21.56 -31.29
N VAL A 776 1.84 -20.65 -31.33
CA VAL A 776 2.79 -20.47 -32.44
C VAL A 776 4.21 -20.70 -31.94
N GLU A 777 5.11 -21.14 -32.82
CA GLU A 777 6.45 -21.59 -32.44
C GLU A 777 7.51 -21.23 -33.51
N ILE A 778 8.71 -20.88 -33.03
CA ILE A 778 9.94 -20.70 -33.79
C ILE A 778 10.97 -21.68 -33.22
N ASP A 779 11.25 -22.74 -33.98
CA ASP A 779 12.27 -23.71 -33.64
C ASP A 779 13.66 -23.34 -34.18
N ASN A 780 14.68 -24.04 -33.68
CA ASN A 780 16.04 -24.03 -34.20
C ASN A 780 16.75 -22.67 -34.12
N ILE A 781 16.43 -21.86 -33.11
CA ILE A 781 17.10 -20.58 -32.86
C ILE A 781 18.53 -20.88 -32.36
N GLN A 782 19.52 -20.61 -33.20
CA GLN A 782 20.94 -20.89 -32.91
C GLN A 782 21.61 -19.72 -32.20
N VAL A 783 21.57 -19.72 -30.86
CA VAL A 783 22.22 -18.69 -30.05
C VAL A 783 23.74 -18.87 -30.12
N THR A 784 24.45 -17.83 -30.55
CA THR A 784 25.91 -17.85 -30.76
C THR A 784 26.67 -16.70 -30.10
N ASN A 785 25.95 -15.72 -29.57
CA ASN A 785 26.51 -14.48 -29.01
C ASN A 785 26.12 -14.25 -27.54
N GLY A 786 25.55 -15.26 -26.88
CA GLY A 786 25.22 -15.21 -25.47
C GLY A 786 23.93 -14.47 -25.09
N LYS A 787 23.09 -14.10 -26.07
CA LYS A 787 21.80 -13.45 -25.80
C LYS A 787 20.76 -13.78 -26.87
N CYS A 788 19.49 -13.45 -26.62
CA CYS A 788 18.40 -13.53 -27.59
C CYS A 788 17.33 -12.51 -27.19
N THR A 789 16.82 -11.75 -28.16
CA THR A 789 15.68 -10.86 -27.96
C THR A 789 14.44 -11.54 -28.53
N VAL A 790 13.49 -11.86 -27.67
CA VAL A 790 12.18 -12.42 -28.05
C VAL A 790 11.14 -11.30 -28.06
N GLY A 791 10.19 -11.34 -28.98
CA GLY A 791 9.16 -10.31 -29.04
C GLY A 791 7.94 -10.64 -29.88
N PHE A 792 7.00 -9.74 -29.81
CA PHE A 792 5.71 -9.74 -30.49
C PHE A 792 5.54 -8.40 -31.21
N TYR A 793 5.29 -8.45 -32.51
CA TYR A 793 5.23 -7.27 -33.37
C TYR A 793 3.94 -7.23 -34.19
N THR A 794 3.32 -6.05 -34.22
CA THR A 794 2.08 -5.81 -34.94
C THR A 794 2.11 -4.46 -35.66
N GLU A 795 1.88 -4.47 -36.97
CA GLU A 795 1.65 -3.29 -37.81
C GLU A 795 0.20 -3.33 -38.33
N GLY A 796 -0.71 -2.67 -37.62
CA GLY A 796 -2.15 -2.80 -37.77
C GLY A 796 -2.86 -1.55 -38.29
N ASN A 797 -4.02 -1.76 -38.93
CA ASN A 797 -4.94 -0.68 -39.26
C ASN A 797 -5.76 -0.26 -38.03
N SER A 798 -6.56 0.80 -38.19
CA SER A 798 -7.55 1.22 -37.21
C SER A 798 -8.50 0.08 -36.83
N GLY A 799 -8.51 -0.28 -35.55
CA GLY A 799 -9.41 -1.27 -34.97
C GLY A 799 -8.91 -2.72 -35.06
N ASP A 800 -7.78 -2.96 -35.73
CA ASP A 800 -7.15 -4.28 -35.72
C ASP A 800 -6.61 -4.59 -34.32
N TRP A 801 -6.73 -5.84 -33.87
CA TRP A 801 -6.22 -6.27 -32.57
C TRP A 801 -5.47 -7.60 -32.66
N SER A 802 -4.44 -7.75 -31.84
CA SER A 802 -3.71 -8.99 -31.66
C SER A 802 -3.21 -9.12 -30.22
N CYS A 803 -3.27 -10.31 -29.68
CA CYS A 803 -2.94 -10.60 -28.29
C CYS A 803 -1.85 -11.67 -28.20
N VAL A 804 -1.00 -11.56 -27.18
CA VAL A 804 0.01 -12.56 -26.85
C VAL A 804 0.02 -12.84 -25.35
N ASP A 805 0.22 -14.10 -25.01
CA ASP A 805 0.33 -14.60 -23.64
C ASP A 805 1.26 -15.83 -23.63
N ASN A 806 1.66 -16.28 -22.45
CA ASN A 806 2.39 -17.53 -22.23
C ASN A 806 3.63 -17.69 -23.12
N ILE A 807 4.59 -16.78 -23.00
CA ILE A 807 5.76 -16.73 -23.88
C ILE A 807 6.89 -17.58 -23.29
N GLU A 808 7.30 -18.62 -24.00
CA GLU A 808 8.34 -19.55 -23.55
C GLU A 808 9.55 -19.49 -24.47
N PHE A 809 10.74 -19.31 -23.87
CA PHE A 809 12.02 -19.45 -24.56
C PHE A 809 12.89 -20.44 -23.79
N PHE A 810 13.19 -21.59 -24.38
CA PHE A 810 13.84 -22.69 -23.68
C PHE A 810 14.85 -23.41 -24.58
N PRO A 811 15.91 -24.02 -24.00
CA PRO A 811 16.84 -24.81 -24.78
C PRO A 811 16.10 -26.02 -25.37
N ALA A 812 16.29 -26.27 -26.66
CA ALA A 812 15.78 -27.49 -27.28
C ALA A 812 16.42 -28.69 -26.56
N SER A 813 15.60 -29.61 -26.04
CA SER A 813 16.10 -30.79 -25.36
C SER A 813 17.09 -31.52 -26.27
N SER A 814 18.28 -31.85 -25.74
CA SER A 814 19.21 -32.72 -26.45
C SER A 814 18.51 -34.06 -26.64
N GLY A 815 18.04 -34.32 -27.87
CA GLY A 815 17.37 -35.57 -28.24
C GLY A 815 18.22 -36.82 -28.02
#